data_AF-A0A3D4PDC9-F1
#
_entry.id   AF-A0A3D4PDC9-F1
#
_cell.length_a   1.000
_cell.length_b   1.000
_cell.length_c   1.000
_cell.angle_alpha   90.00
_cell.angle_beta   90.00
_cell.angle_gamma   90.00
#
_symmetry.space_group_name_H-M   'P 1'
#
loop_
_entity.id
_entity.type
_entity.pdbx_description
1 polymer ?
#
loop_
_entity_poly.entity_id
_entity_poly.type
_entity_poly.pdbx_seq_one_letter_code
_entity_poly.pdbx_strand_id
1 'polypeptide(L)'
;ERNAANQENQPNNNDPNSKSPKTNDPPPKRGAKAQSIVADKELTKEEIAQLPVVRIVDASTAENASSAHSIQDALSKTDEKDLVIEIATTKSFIWEQPASIENRNVILRAAEKSPGFIIVNSAGAMTNGLLQGRNAQVVIENLHFGLLGYDLPGQTELQLLSMMDTDLSVRNCSFTMEESRANAVQLCQFASSSSQRHKLQWRNNLVRGTSWQPFQCAANRIDLQVQDSLFLMGGNPFLNLNLSFGGSRNGTVGTEDKEKTDREIALTDVLVLCHGTPLNMANSGGRVSASPTQFRMNRAHFIATNNHGEAPFLNVANWPENVLSTGSSAQLSHVNWISEKSTFSGWSKRLVATTNKTRAVFNISTEDDWQKFWGNSGLFGTWDGKILRENSTADFPFQSGKDLQTIGVTAVVRPSEDTLKDLANIPAPELSKKSWRAELAALEATPKPAADPFNDSVKRVSINLNDPKIDLGNYLATTNLPEPVIIEAKGFGIRTSSPIQLLNRKIKIEFQSERGKFPLTIRPEKVNGTPWINIQGGFVVIDNGVFRVDPPSNQPMPSHWLVAENADVIVRNCYVTAPATKNEKLNSLIATRRKGNVTAEAKTLLIDKTYLQYGGDITAVDLRASRLFIENSVLVSQNHLVMLNYSGTVQDNQPGFFNLSQSTFSSRQGNIHFNVPATDAHRRPLVSGRVNECVFTKPVSLEGKDSPNTQLLSASFPLSELPKRIWWWEDRNGYTTDIQQELMNKPLPQIWSEFWGRGHVENPLFGPEGVMLESNSIVMKSLRPSSFTLFRECKASSWGADGERIGADCEKLDLPEYEADGPGNTPNKNNSVKPGQNQVPKL
;
A
#
# COMPACT_ATOMS: atom_id res chain seq x y z
N GLU A 1 -3.75 -52.06 41.64
CA GLU A 1 -4.77 -52.89 40.98
C GLU A 1 -4.77 -52.63 39.47
N ARG A 2 -4.36 -53.69 38.73
CA ARG A 2 -4.58 -54.02 37.28
C ARG A 2 -4.15 -52.99 36.21
N ASN A 3 -3.00 -53.08 35.54
CA ASN A 3 -2.41 -54.08 34.61
C ASN A 3 -3.14 -54.32 33.26
N ALA A 4 -2.45 -53.92 32.18
CA ALA A 4 -1.95 -54.71 31.04
C ALA A 4 -2.81 -55.03 29.78
N ALA A 5 -2.09 -54.91 28.65
CA ALA A 5 -2.14 -55.68 27.38
C ALA A 5 -3.21 -55.37 26.31
N ASN A 6 -2.76 -54.95 25.11
CA ASN A 6 -2.73 -55.84 23.93
C ASN A 6 -2.00 -55.23 22.71
N GLN A 7 -1.19 -56.09 22.07
CA GLN A 7 -0.60 -55.98 20.74
C GLN A 7 -1.55 -56.60 19.68
N GLU A 8 -1.13 -56.52 18.41
CA GLU A 8 -1.59 -57.24 17.19
C GLU A 8 -2.66 -56.56 16.31
N ASN A 9 -2.23 -55.96 15.19
CA ASN A 9 -2.31 -56.59 13.86
C ASN A 9 -1.96 -55.59 12.73
N GLN A 10 -0.81 -55.79 12.08
CA GLN A 10 -0.53 -55.28 10.74
C GLN A 10 -0.47 -56.49 9.78
N PRO A 11 -1.22 -56.51 8.67
CA PRO A 11 -1.01 -57.50 7.63
C PRO A 11 0.13 -57.05 6.70
N ASN A 12 1.15 -57.90 6.67
CA ASN A 12 2.29 -57.88 5.79
C ASN A 12 1.89 -58.61 4.49
N ASN A 13 1.80 -57.92 3.34
CA ASN A 13 1.60 -58.55 2.04
C ASN A 13 2.79 -58.25 1.12
N ASN A 14 3.79 -59.12 1.20
CA ASN A 14 4.76 -59.36 0.14
C ASN A 14 4.18 -60.42 -0.79
N ASP A 15 3.82 -60.05 -2.02
CA ASP A 15 3.54 -61.00 -3.10
C ASP A 15 4.58 -60.82 -4.23
N PRO A 16 5.57 -61.71 -4.34
CA PRO A 16 6.59 -61.67 -5.37
C PRO A 16 6.16 -62.53 -6.57
N ASN A 17 5.08 -62.18 -7.28
CA ASN A 17 4.79 -62.81 -8.59
C ASN A 17 3.77 -62.09 -9.50
N SER A 18 3.76 -60.76 -9.52
CA SER A 18 3.00 -60.00 -10.52
C SER A 18 3.84 -59.75 -11.79
N LYS A 19 3.68 -60.62 -12.80
CA LYS A 19 4.20 -60.42 -14.16
C LYS A 19 3.28 -59.43 -14.91
N SER A 20 3.77 -58.22 -15.16
CA SER A 20 3.14 -57.27 -16.08
C SER A 20 3.60 -57.50 -17.54
N PRO A 21 2.76 -57.24 -18.57
CA PRO A 21 3.04 -57.64 -19.95
C PRO A 21 4.09 -56.73 -20.61
N LYS A 22 5.00 -57.34 -21.39
CA LYS A 22 5.91 -56.64 -22.30
C LYS A 22 5.14 -56.16 -23.53
N THR A 23 4.97 -54.84 -23.67
CA THR A 23 4.67 -54.21 -24.96
C THR A 23 5.99 -53.80 -25.61
N ASN A 24 6.31 -54.46 -26.74
CA ASN A 24 7.40 -54.09 -27.63
C ASN A 24 6.91 -52.97 -28.55
N ASP A 25 7.15 -51.71 -28.19
CA ASP A 25 7.13 -50.60 -29.14
C ASP A 25 8.56 -50.08 -29.35
N PRO A 26 8.98 -49.84 -30.60
CA PRO A 26 10.31 -49.33 -30.88
C PRO A 26 10.46 -47.90 -30.34
N PRO A 27 11.63 -47.50 -29.81
CA PRO A 27 11.82 -46.16 -29.28
C PRO A 27 11.58 -45.13 -30.39
N PRO A 28 10.85 -44.05 -30.11
CA PRO A 28 10.63 -43.01 -31.09
C PRO A 28 11.99 -42.42 -31.49
N LYS A 29 12.22 -42.32 -32.80
CA LYS A 29 13.39 -41.68 -33.38
C LYS A 29 13.57 -40.31 -32.70
N ARG A 30 14.75 -40.09 -32.10
CA ARG A 30 15.18 -38.78 -31.59
C ARG A 30 14.91 -37.73 -32.68
N GLY A 31 13.86 -36.93 -32.48
CA GLY A 31 13.69 -35.69 -33.22
C GLY A 31 14.94 -34.85 -33.05
N ALA A 32 15.36 -34.18 -34.12
CA ALA A 32 16.48 -33.27 -34.09
C ALA A 32 16.33 -32.30 -32.91
N LYS A 33 17.40 -32.15 -32.11
CA LYS A 33 17.46 -31.10 -31.08
C LYS A 33 17.15 -29.77 -31.76
N ALA A 34 16.01 -29.18 -31.47
CA ALA A 34 15.76 -27.77 -31.77
C ALA A 34 16.92 -26.96 -31.17
N GLN A 35 17.46 -26.03 -31.95
CA GLN A 35 18.50 -25.12 -31.48
C GLN A 35 17.98 -24.43 -30.21
N SER A 36 18.72 -24.60 -29.12
CA SER A 36 18.57 -23.81 -27.90
C SER A 36 18.58 -22.33 -28.29
N ILE A 37 17.66 -21.53 -27.75
CA ILE A 37 17.84 -20.08 -27.71
C ILE A 37 19.01 -19.86 -26.76
N VAL A 38 20.22 -19.85 -27.34
CA VAL A 38 21.45 -19.82 -26.58
C VAL A 38 21.45 -18.50 -25.81
N ALA A 39 21.49 -18.56 -24.47
CA ALA A 39 21.55 -17.38 -23.60
C ALA A 39 22.71 -16.42 -23.96
N ASP A 40 23.71 -16.87 -24.72
CA ASP A 40 24.85 -16.07 -25.17
C ASP A 40 24.63 -15.32 -26.51
N LYS A 41 23.59 -15.61 -27.29
CA LYS A 41 23.35 -14.95 -28.59
C LYS A 41 22.25 -13.91 -28.45
N GLU A 42 22.60 -12.63 -28.62
CA GLU A 42 21.62 -11.59 -28.89
C GLU A 42 20.84 -11.98 -30.14
N LEU A 43 19.57 -12.34 -29.96
CA LEU A 43 18.68 -12.57 -31.09
C LEU A 43 18.56 -11.26 -31.87
N THR A 44 18.87 -11.34 -33.16
CA THR A 44 18.70 -10.23 -34.09
C THR A 44 17.23 -9.80 -34.16
N LYS A 45 16.97 -8.56 -34.57
CA LYS A 45 15.58 -8.07 -34.72
C LYS A 45 14.78 -8.98 -35.67
N GLU A 46 15.45 -9.52 -36.67
CA GLU A 46 14.92 -10.45 -37.66
C GLU A 46 14.58 -11.82 -37.06
N GLU A 47 15.40 -12.35 -36.15
CA GLU A 47 15.13 -13.61 -35.43
C GLU A 47 13.96 -13.44 -34.45
N ILE A 48 13.88 -12.31 -33.74
CA ILE A 48 12.75 -12.03 -32.83
C ILE A 48 11.44 -11.86 -33.60
N ALA A 49 11.47 -11.26 -34.79
CA ALA A 49 10.28 -11.07 -35.63
C ALA A 49 9.65 -12.39 -36.12
N GLN A 50 10.38 -13.51 -36.06
CA GLN A 50 9.89 -14.84 -36.44
C GLN A 50 9.22 -15.59 -35.28
N LEU A 51 9.36 -15.11 -34.04
CA LEU A 51 8.74 -15.72 -32.87
C LEU A 51 7.30 -15.26 -32.69
N PRO A 52 6.42 -16.10 -32.10
CA PRO A 52 5.09 -15.66 -31.70
C PRO A 52 5.21 -14.53 -30.67
N VAL A 53 4.42 -13.47 -30.87
CA VAL A 53 4.39 -12.29 -30.00
C VAL A 53 3.01 -12.16 -29.37
N VAL A 54 2.96 -12.08 -28.05
CA VAL A 54 1.75 -11.73 -27.29
C VAL A 54 1.98 -10.39 -26.60
N ARG A 55 1.06 -9.44 -26.79
CA ARG A 55 1.17 -8.09 -26.26
C ARG A 55 0.33 -7.90 -25.01
N ILE A 56 0.95 -7.40 -23.96
CA ILE A 56 0.23 -6.91 -22.79
C ILE A 56 -0.24 -5.49 -23.08
N VAL A 57 -1.55 -5.31 -23.10
CA VAL A 57 -2.21 -4.04 -23.46
C VAL A 57 -2.95 -3.44 -22.28
N ASP A 58 -3.20 -2.14 -22.34
CA ASP A 58 -3.97 -1.42 -21.31
C ASP A 58 -5.32 -2.10 -21.07
N ALA A 59 -5.78 -2.13 -19.81
CA ALA A 59 -7.04 -2.78 -19.41
C ALA A 59 -8.29 -2.25 -20.15
N SER A 60 -8.22 -1.04 -20.74
CA SER A 60 -9.28 -0.47 -21.56
C SER A 60 -9.36 -1.05 -22.98
N THR A 61 -8.35 -1.80 -23.40
CA THR A 61 -8.26 -2.39 -24.75
C THR A 61 -8.79 -3.81 -24.71
N ALA A 62 -9.67 -4.21 -25.63
CA ALA A 62 -10.17 -5.58 -25.64
C ALA A 62 -9.06 -6.61 -25.91
N GLU A 63 -9.07 -7.72 -25.16
CA GLU A 63 -8.21 -8.86 -25.45
C GLU A 63 -8.54 -9.52 -26.79
N ASN A 64 -7.52 -10.10 -27.43
CA ASN A 64 -7.66 -10.96 -28.60
C ASN A 64 -6.64 -12.11 -28.54
N ALA A 65 -6.48 -12.86 -29.62
CA ALA A 65 -5.56 -14.00 -29.67
C ALA A 65 -4.08 -13.62 -29.48
N SER A 66 -3.73 -12.35 -29.73
CA SER A 66 -2.37 -11.80 -29.63
C SER A 66 -2.22 -10.74 -28.53
N SER A 67 -3.25 -10.54 -27.69
CA SER A 67 -3.20 -9.58 -26.59
C SER A 67 -3.77 -10.14 -25.29
N ALA A 68 -3.22 -9.66 -24.17
CA ALA A 68 -3.57 -10.07 -22.82
C ALA A 68 -3.48 -8.88 -21.84
N HIS A 69 -4.07 -9.03 -20.67
CA HIS A 69 -3.94 -8.06 -19.57
C HIS A 69 -2.94 -8.44 -18.47
N SER A 70 -2.44 -9.68 -18.47
CA SER A 70 -1.43 -10.14 -17.53
C SER A 70 -0.37 -11.03 -18.19
N ILE A 71 0.77 -11.21 -17.53
CA ILE A 71 1.84 -12.10 -18.03
C ILE A 71 1.39 -13.56 -18.00
N GLN A 72 0.64 -13.98 -16.97
CA GLN A 72 0.11 -15.34 -16.90
C GLN A 72 -0.93 -15.58 -18.01
N ASP A 73 -1.78 -14.60 -18.30
CA ASP A 73 -2.74 -14.71 -19.41
C ASP A 73 -2.00 -14.75 -20.74
N ALA A 74 -0.95 -13.92 -20.94
CA ALA A 74 -0.14 -13.94 -22.15
C ALA A 74 0.52 -15.30 -22.39
N LEU A 75 1.06 -15.94 -21.34
CA LEU A 75 1.60 -17.29 -21.38
C LEU A 75 0.53 -18.33 -21.77
N SER A 76 -0.73 -18.12 -21.40
CA SER A 76 -1.84 -19.03 -21.72
C SER A 76 -2.38 -18.89 -23.15
N LYS A 77 -2.06 -17.80 -23.87
CA LYS A 77 -2.55 -17.56 -25.25
C LYS A 77 -1.87 -18.47 -26.29
N THR A 78 -0.75 -19.10 -25.95
CA THR A 78 0.00 -19.95 -26.86
C THR A 78 0.68 -21.10 -26.12
N ASP A 79 0.83 -22.24 -26.81
CA ASP A 79 1.57 -23.41 -26.34
C ASP A 79 2.98 -23.51 -26.93
N GLU A 80 3.37 -22.52 -27.74
CA GLU A 80 4.68 -22.46 -28.37
C GLU A 80 5.79 -22.46 -27.33
N LYS A 81 6.86 -23.19 -27.65
CA LYS A 81 8.00 -23.35 -26.75
C LYS A 81 8.80 -22.05 -26.64
N ASP A 82 8.92 -21.31 -27.74
CA ASP A 82 9.67 -20.06 -27.84
C ASP A 82 8.68 -18.91 -28.04
N LEU A 83 8.65 -17.93 -27.13
CA LEU A 83 7.64 -16.87 -27.11
C LEU A 83 8.23 -15.51 -26.73
N VAL A 84 7.69 -14.46 -27.34
CA VAL A 84 7.93 -13.06 -26.94
C VAL A 84 6.67 -12.49 -26.30
N ILE A 85 6.83 -11.93 -25.10
CA ILE A 85 5.80 -11.15 -24.41
C ILE A 85 6.24 -9.69 -24.40
N GLU A 86 5.48 -8.83 -25.08
CA GLU A 86 5.75 -7.40 -25.14
C GLU A 86 4.81 -6.60 -24.23
N ILE A 87 5.36 -5.80 -23.33
CA ILE A 87 4.59 -4.80 -22.58
C ILE A 87 4.31 -3.61 -23.52
N ALA A 88 3.09 -3.52 -24.02
CA ALA A 88 2.64 -2.54 -25.00
C ALA A 88 1.56 -1.60 -24.41
N THR A 89 1.79 -1.15 -23.18
CA THR A 89 0.89 -0.24 -22.44
C THR A 89 1.25 1.21 -22.70
N THR A 90 0.25 2.11 -22.64
CA THR A 90 0.49 3.57 -22.73
C THR A 90 0.93 4.18 -21.40
N LYS A 91 0.69 3.47 -20.30
CA LYS A 91 1.06 3.83 -18.92
C LYS A 91 1.85 2.71 -18.26
N SER A 92 2.22 2.90 -17.00
CA SER A 92 2.78 1.84 -16.16
C SER A 92 1.87 0.61 -16.10
N PHE A 93 2.46 -0.57 -16.30
CA PHE A 93 1.81 -1.87 -16.17
C PHE A 93 1.80 -2.30 -14.70
N ILE A 94 0.62 -2.57 -14.14
CA ILE A 94 0.49 -3.05 -12.76
C ILE A 94 0.56 -4.58 -12.75
N TRP A 95 1.57 -5.14 -12.07
CA TRP A 95 1.75 -6.58 -11.96
C TRP A 95 1.30 -7.07 -10.57
N GLU A 96 0.19 -7.80 -10.54
CA GLU A 96 -0.47 -8.26 -9.29
C GLU A 96 -0.47 -9.79 -9.09
N GLN A 97 -0.33 -10.57 -10.16
CA GLN A 97 -0.46 -12.04 -10.12
C GLN A 97 0.87 -12.72 -10.41
N PRO A 98 1.20 -13.83 -9.73
CA PRO A 98 2.39 -14.59 -10.08
C PRO A 98 2.26 -15.17 -11.49
N ALA A 99 3.38 -15.27 -12.19
CA ALA A 99 3.46 -15.94 -13.49
C ALA A 99 4.48 -17.08 -13.43
N SER A 100 4.13 -18.23 -14.02
CA SER A 100 4.99 -19.41 -14.06
C SER A 100 5.35 -19.79 -15.49
N ILE A 101 6.64 -19.88 -15.77
CA ILE A 101 7.22 -20.31 -17.04
C ILE A 101 7.84 -21.69 -16.82
N GLU A 102 7.18 -22.72 -17.33
CA GLU A 102 7.64 -24.11 -17.21
C GLU A 102 7.97 -24.70 -18.57
N ASN A 103 9.20 -25.23 -18.74
CA ASN A 103 9.65 -25.92 -19.96
C ASN A 103 9.54 -25.09 -21.25
N ARG A 104 9.64 -23.76 -21.14
CA ARG A 104 9.52 -22.80 -22.26
C ARG A 104 10.68 -21.80 -22.25
N ASN A 105 10.90 -21.16 -23.39
CA ASN A 105 11.83 -20.07 -23.59
C ASN A 105 11.02 -18.78 -23.82
N VAL A 106 11.21 -17.78 -22.98
CA VAL A 106 10.40 -16.56 -22.97
C VAL A 106 11.28 -15.32 -22.99
N ILE A 107 10.97 -14.40 -23.90
CA ILE A 107 11.52 -13.05 -23.92
C ILE A 107 10.45 -12.10 -23.42
N LEU A 108 10.66 -11.49 -22.27
CA LEU A 108 9.80 -10.47 -21.68
C LEU A 108 10.43 -9.09 -21.90
N ARG A 109 9.75 -8.22 -22.64
CA ARG A 109 10.32 -6.92 -23.05
C ARG A 109 9.31 -5.78 -23.12
N ALA A 110 9.79 -4.54 -23.12
CA ALA A 110 8.98 -3.41 -23.54
C ALA A 110 8.79 -3.38 -25.06
N ALA A 111 7.59 -3.01 -25.52
CA ALA A 111 7.37 -2.66 -26.92
C ALA A 111 8.08 -1.32 -27.25
N GLU A 112 8.42 -1.09 -28.52
CA GLU A 112 9.22 0.08 -28.96
C GLU A 112 8.67 1.45 -28.53
N LYS A 113 7.35 1.58 -28.38
CA LYS A 113 6.66 2.82 -27.95
C LYS A 113 6.19 2.78 -26.50
N SER A 114 6.45 1.68 -25.79
CA SER A 114 6.05 1.51 -24.40
C SER A 114 7.14 2.07 -23.50
N PRO A 115 6.77 2.72 -22.37
CA PRO A 115 7.75 3.12 -21.38
C PRO A 115 8.41 1.93 -20.67
N GLY A 116 7.84 0.72 -20.76
CA GLY A 116 8.40 -0.48 -20.11
C GLY A 116 8.31 -0.44 -18.58
N PHE A 117 7.50 0.46 -18.02
CA PHE A 117 7.36 0.64 -16.58
C PHE A 117 6.41 -0.39 -15.99
N ILE A 118 6.85 -1.06 -14.94
CA ILE A 118 6.13 -2.11 -14.23
C ILE A 118 6.07 -1.72 -12.76
N ILE A 119 4.86 -1.63 -12.20
CA ILE A 119 4.66 -1.45 -10.76
C ILE A 119 4.17 -2.77 -10.17
N VAL A 120 4.93 -3.32 -9.23
CA VAL A 120 4.61 -4.58 -8.55
C VAL A 120 3.72 -4.28 -7.35
N ASN A 121 2.48 -4.76 -7.38
CA ASN A 121 1.44 -4.41 -6.41
C ASN A 121 0.86 -5.63 -5.67
N SER A 122 1.66 -6.69 -5.48
CA SER A 122 1.21 -7.89 -4.77
C SER A 122 2.35 -8.61 -4.06
N ALA A 123 2.40 -8.43 -2.75
CA ALA A 123 3.37 -9.18 -1.96
C ALA A 123 3.06 -10.65 -1.82
N GLY A 124 1.79 -11.03 -1.85
CA GLY A 124 1.46 -12.44 -1.80
C GLY A 124 1.90 -13.18 -3.06
N ALA A 125 1.90 -12.52 -4.22
CA ALA A 125 2.49 -13.13 -5.42
C ALA A 125 4.00 -13.35 -5.25
N MET A 126 4.68 -12.50 -4.47
CA MET A 126 6.12 -12.58 -4.25
C MET A 126 6.58 -13.57 -3.18
N THR A 127 5.70 -14.15 -2.35
CA THR A 127 6.14 -15.09 -1.30
C THR A 127 6.83 -16.33 -1.85
N ASN A 128 6.50 -16.71 -3.10
CA ASN A 128 7.12 -17.84 -3.81
C ASN A 128 7.79 -17.41 -5.14
N GLY A 129 8.00 -16.11 -5.35
CA GLY A 129 8.44 -15.54 -6.63
C GLY A 129 7.27 -15.00 -7.46
N LEU A 130 7.36 -13.73 -7.84
CA LEU A 130 6.41 -13.09 -8.78
C LEU A 130 6.53 -13.69 -10.18
N LEU A 131 7.76 -13.91 -10.65
CA LEU A 131 8.04 -14.67 -11.87
C LEU A 131 8.80 -15.94 -11.50
N GLN A 132 8.21 -17.08 -11.83
CA GLN A 132 8.76 -18.40 -11.54
C GLN A 132 9.22 -19.06 -12.83
N GLY A 133 10.49 -19.43 -12.91
CA GLY A 133 11.05 -20.21 -14.01
C GLY A 133 11.34 -21.64 -13.55
N ARG A 134 10.88 -22.64 -14.32
CA ARG A 134 11.23 -24.05 -14.10
C ARG A 134 11.63 -24.72 -15.40
N ASN A 135 12.86 -25.24 -15.47
CA ASN A 135 13.40 -25.87 -16.68
C ASN A 135 13.24 -24.98 -17.93
N ALA A 136 13.46 -23.68 -17.76
CA ALA A 136 13.12 -22.64 -18.75
C ALA A 136 14.36 -21.87 -19.20
N GLN A 137 14.18 -21.01 -20.20
CA GLN A 137 15.12 -19.93 -20.52
C GLN A 137 14.34 -18.62 -20.52
N VAL A 138 14.80 -17.64 -19.73
CA VAL A 138 14.09 -16.37 -19.57
C VAL A 138 15.01 -15.21 -19.93
N VAL A 139 14.54 -14.32 -20.80
CA VAL A 139 15.21 -13.05 -21.12
C VAL A 139 14.31 -11.91 -20.68
N ILE A 140 14.83 -10.98 -19.88
CA ILE A 140 14.12 -9.77 -19.45
C ILE A 140 14.89 -8.56 -19.99
N GLU A 141 14.25 -7.74 -20.84
CA GLU A 141 14.93 -6.64 -21.51
C GLU A 141 14.12 -5.33 -21.53
N ASN A 142 14.81 -4.21 -21.27
CA ASN A 142 14.24 -2.85 -21.32
C ASN A 142 12.98 -2.68 -20.45
N LEU A 143 13.01 -3.22 -19.22
CA LEU A 143 11.91 -3.13 -18.27
C LEU A 143 12.34 -2.49 -16.95
N HIS A 144 11.46 -1.67 -16.39
CA HIS A 144 11.74 -0.89 -15.18
C HIS A 144 10.73 -1.25 -14.10
N PHE A 145 11.19 -1.98 -13.09
CA PHE A 145 10.41 -2.49 -11.99
C PHE A 145 10.40 -1.52 -10.83
N GLY A 146 9.19 -1.18 -10.38
CA GLY A 146 8.96 -0.42 -9.17
C GLY A 146 8.18 -1.16 -8.11
N LEU A 147 8.78 -1.20 -6.92
CA LEU A 147 8.22 -1.76 -5.72
C LEU A 147 8.01 -0.64 -4.70
N LEU A 148 6.84 -0.60 -4.11
CA LEU A 148 6.54 0.22 -2.94
C LEU A 148 6.71 -0.67 -1.72
N GLY A 149 7.84 -0.54 -1.02
CA GLY A 149 8.22 -1.45 0.06
C GLY A 149 7.14 -1.56 1.14
N TYR A 150 6.44 -0.48 1.44
CA TYR A 150 5.41 -0.48 2.47
C TYR A 150 4.16 -1.31 2.11
N ASP A 151 3.76 -1.33 0.84
CA ASP A 151 2.61 -2.11 0.36
C ASP A 151 2.84 -3.63 0.43
N LEU A 152 4.06 -4.03 0.82
CA LEU A 152 4.49 -5.41 0.93
C LEU A 152 4.68 -5.82 2.41
N PRO A 153 3.99 -6.85 2.96
CA PRO A 153 4.00 -7.24 4.37
C PRO A 153 5.41 -7.40 4.93
N GLY A 154 5.87 -6.49 5.79
CA GLY A 154 7.28 -6.43 6.23
C GLY A 154 7.83 -7.68 6.95
N GLN A 155 6.99 -8.63 7.37
CA GLN A 155 7.35 -9.82 8.15
C GLN A 155 7.78 -11.03 7.31
N THR A 156 7.51 -11.06 6.01
CA THR A 156 7.90 -12.19 5.13
C THR A 156 8.97 -11.78 4.14
N GLU A 157 9.96 -12.66 3.96
CA GLU A 157 10.90 -12.55 2.85
C GLU A 157 10.14 -12.71 1.53
N LEU A 158 10.41 -11.83 0.58
CA LEU A 158 9.73 -11.82 -0.72
C LEU A 158 10.75 -12.03 -1.83
N GLN A 159 10.28 -12.59 -2.93
CA GLN A 159 11.09 -12.93 -4.09
C GLN A 159 10.45 -12.33 -5.34
N LEU A 160 11.22 -11.57 -6.13
CA LEU A 160 10.75 -11.09 -7.42
C LEU A 160 10.90 -12.19 -8.47
N LEU A 161 12.11 -12.73 -8.64
CA LEU A 161 12.43 -13.76 -9.61
C LEU A 161 12.85 -15.05 -8.88
N SER A 162 12.13 -16.14 -9.11
CA SER A 162 12.46 -17.47 -8.58
C SER A 162 12.77 -18.43 -9.73
N MET A 163 14.04 -18.82 -9.85
CA MET A 163 14.57 -19.54 -11.01
C MET A 163 15.06 -20.92 -10.58
N MET A 164 14.31 -21.94 -10.96
CA MET A 164 14.63 -23.35 -10.72
C MET A 164 15.06 -24.01 -12.03
N ASP A 165 16.31 -24.48 -12.09
CA ASP A 165 16.87 -25.11 -13.30
C ASP A 165 16.65 -24.27 -14.58
N THR A 166 16.83 -22.96 -14.47
CA THR A 166 16.47 -21.99 -15.51
C THR A 166 17.66 -21.10 -15.84
N ASP A 167 17.94 -20.91 -17.14
CA ASP A 167 18.88 -19.90 -17.61
C ASP A 167 18.17 -18.53 -17.61
N LEU A 168 18.81 -17.49 -17.08
CA LEU A 168 18.25 -16.13 -17.02
C LEU A 168 19.23 -15.11 -17.61
N SER A 169 18.73 -14.24 -18.50
CA SER A 169 19.43 -13.05 -18.97
C SER A 169 18.60 -11.81 -18.68
N VAL A 170 19.17 -10.84 -17.95
CA VAL A 170 18.52 -9.56 -17.64
C VAL A 170 19.38 -8.43 -18.18
N ARG A 171 18.81 -7.58 -19.03
CA ARG A 171 19.54 -6.47 -19.67
C ARG A 171 18.76 -5.18 -19.79
N ASN A 172 19.45 -4.05 -19.61
CA ASN A 172 18.88 -2.70 -19.76
C ASN A 172 17.66 -2.47 -18.86
N CYS A 173 17.65 -3.08 -17.68
CA CYS A 173 16.53 -3.02 -16.74
C CYS A 173 16.89 -2.18 -15.52
N SER A 174 15.87 -1.67 -14.84
CA SER A 174 16.05 -1.04 -13.53
C SER A 174 15.11 -1.67 -12.50
N PHE A 175 15.62 -1.90 -11.29
CA PHE A 175 14.86 -2.42 -10.16
C PHE A 175 14.96 -1.40 -9.04
N THR A 176 13.87 -0.72 -8.77
CA THR A 176 13.86 0.32 -7.75
C THR A 176 12.83 -0.03 -6.68
N MET A 177 13.19 0.17 -5.43
CA MET A 177 12.30 -0.02 -4.30
C MET A 177 12.28 1.26 -3.50
N GLU A 178 11.11 1.86 -3.43
CA GLU A 178 10.83 3.02 -2.60
C GLU A 178 10.45 2.53 -1.20
N GLU A 179 10.98 3.20 -0.17
CA GLU A 179 10.85 2.84 1.25
C GLU A 179 11.50 1.49 1.66
N SER A 180 11.91 1.43 2.92
CA SER A 180 12.51 0.24 3.51
C SER A 180 11.46 -0.71 4.06
N ARG A 181 11.66 -2.01 3.87
CA ARG A 181 10.97 -3.09 4.61
C ARG A 181 11.86 -3.63 5.72
N ALA A 182 11.23 -4.22 6.74
CA ALA A 182 11.94 -4.90 7.82
C ALA A 182 12.76 -6.11 7.31
N ASN A 183 12.18 -6.92 6.42
CA ASN A 183 12.87 -8.04 5.77
C ASN A 183 13.28 -7.73 4.31
N ALA A 184 14.27 -8.48 3.83
CA ALA A 184 14.80 -8.34 2.48
C ALA A 184 13.78 -8.73 1.40
N VAL A 185 13.93 -8.11 0.22
CA VAL A 185 13.36 -8.57 -1.03
C VAL A 185 14.48 -9.20 -1.84
N GLN A 186 14.42 -10.52 -2.03
CA GLN A 186 15.29 -11.22 -2.96
C GLN A 186 14.90 -10.83 -4.38
N LEU A 187 15.81 -10.16 -5.09
CA LEU A 187 15.57 -9.81 -6.48
C LEU A 187 15.58 -11.08 -7.33
N CYS A 188 16.58 -11.93 -7.14
CA CYS A 188 16.67 -13.20 -7.85
C CYS A 188 17.16 -14.34 -6.95
N GLN A 189 16.35 -15.39 -6.86
CA GLN A 189 16.71 -16.66 -6.25
C GLN A 189 16.99 -17.71 -7.33
N PHE A 190 18.15 -18.36 -7.25
CA PHE A 190 18.53 -19.48 -8.10
C PHE A 190 18.63 -20.78 -7.32
N ALA A 191 17.91 -21.78 -7.78
CA ALA A 191 17.99 -23.16 -7.30
C ALA A 191 18.17 -24.11 -8.49
N SER A 192 18.80 -25.26 -8.23
CA SER A 192 19.01 -26.31 -9.24
C SER A 192 18.71 -27.66 -8.61
N SER A 193 17.82 -28.43 -9.23
CA SER A 193 17.60 -29.84 -8.92
C SER A 193 18.39 -30.76 -9.85
N SER A 194 18.78 -30.26 -11.02
CA SER A 194 19.57 -30.97 -12.01
C SER A 194 21.08 -30.85 -11.75
N SER A 195 21.85 -31.73 -12.41
CA SER A 195 23.31 -31.66 -12.49
C SER A 195 23.81 -30.74 -13.60
N GLN A 196 22.90 -30.08 -14.32
CA GLN A 196 23.24 -29.15 -15.40
C GLN A 196 23.81 -27.85 -14.80
N ARG A 197 24.73 -27.21 -15.55
CA ARG A 197 25.18 -25.86 -15.25
C ARG A 197 24.22 -24.85 -15.87
N HIS A 198 23.66 -23.99 -15.04
CA HIS A 198 22.76 -22.90 -15.46
C HIS A 198 23.52 -21.59 -15.59
N LYS A 199 23.06 -20.74 -16.51
CA LYS A 199 23.66 -19.44 -16.79
C LYS A 199 22.78 -18.30 -16.29
N LEU A 200 23.41 -17.36 -15.60
CA LEU A 200 22.80 -16.11 -15.18
C LEU A 200 23.62 -14.95 -15.73
N GLN A 201 23.04 -14.18 -16.64
CA GLN A 201 23.64 -12.96 -17.17
C GLN A 201 22.87 -11.74 -16.70
N TRP A 202 23.58 -10.77 -16.15
CA TRP A 202 23.03 -9.53 -15.62
C TRP A 202 23.84 -8.37 -16.17
N ARG A 203 23.33 -7.69 -17.20
CA ARG A 203 24.10 -6.69 -17.94
C ARG A 203 23.40 -5.33 -18.02
N ASN A 204 24.14 -4.24 -17.83
CA ASN A 204 23.62 -2.88 -18.01
C ASN A 204 22.34 -2.61 -17.19
N ASN A 205 22.36 -2.93 -15.90
CA ASN A 205 21.19 -2.83 -15.03
C ASN A 205 21.45 -1.92 -13.83
N LEU A 206 20.39 -1.27 -13.34
CA LEU A 206 20.39 -0.48 -12.10
C LEU A 206 19.53 -1.15 -11.04
N VAL A 207 20.06 -1.37 -9.84
CA VAL A 207 19.29 -1.79 -8.67
C VAL A 207 19.43 -0.72 -7.59
N ARG A 208 18.32 -0.18 -7.06
CA ARG A 208 18.36 0.84 -6.00
C ARG A 208 17.24 0.68 -4.96
N GLY A 209 17.57 0.89 -3.70
CA GLY A 209 16.66 0.75 -2.56
C GLY A 209 17.26 -0.08 -1.41
N THR A 210 16.84 0.18 -0.18
CA THR A 210 17.59 -0.28 1.02
C THR A 210 17.41 -1.74 1.38
N SER A 211 16.29 -2.36 1.02
CA SER A 211 15.95 -3.75 1.41
C SER A 211 16.16 -4.77 0.28
N TRP A 212 16.81 -4.40 -0.83
CA TRP A 212 17.15 -5.36 -1.88
C TRP A 212 18.24 -6.34 -1.46
N GLN A 213 18.04 -7.61 -1.81
CA GLN A 213 19.08 -8.64 -1.86
C GLN A 213 19.16 -9.16 -3.31
N PRO A 214 20.09 -8.68 -4.16
CA PRO A 214 20.09 -8.99 -5.58
C PRO A 214 20.17 -10.48 -5.92
N PHE A 215 21.13 -11.19 -5.32
CA PHE A 215 21.41 -12.57 -5.70
C PHE A 215 21.38 -13.51 -4.50
N GLN A 216 20.47 -14.47 -4.53
CA GLN A 216 20.44 -15.63 -3.64
C GLN A 216 20.69 -16.89 -4.46
N CYS A 217 21.85 -17.53 -4.27
CA CYS A 217 22.22 -18.71 -5.05
C CYS A 217 22.35 -19.95 -4.18
N ALA A 218 21.46 -20.92 -4.42
CA ALA A 218 21.48 -22.26 -3.83
C ALA A 218 21.91 -23.36 -4.84
N ALA A 219 22.09 -23.00 -6.11
CA ALA A 219 22.48 -23.93 -7.17
C ALA A 219 23.93 -24.43 -7.00
N ASN A 220 24.15 -25.72 -7.23
CA ASN A 220 25.49 -26.32 -7.14
C ASN A 220 26.37 -26.04 -8.36
N ARG A 221 25.75 -25.81 -9.52
CA ARG A 221 26.44 -25.53 -10.78
C ARG A 221 25.83 -24.31 -11.45
N ILE A 222 26.58 -23.21 -11.47
CA ILE A 222 26.09 -21.92 -11.99
C ILE A 222 27.22 -21.13 -12.62
N ASP A 223 26.92 -20.40 -13.68
CA ASP A 223 27.76 -19.35 -14.25
C ASP A 223 27.02 -18.01 -14.09
N LEU A 224 27.39 -17.23 -13.09
CA LEU A 224 26.83 -15.91 -12.79
C LEU A 224 27.76 -14.84 -13.34
N GLN A 225 27.28 -14.07 -14.31
CA GLN A 225 28.00 -12.96 -14.93
C GLN A 225 27.25 -11.65 -14.71
N VAL A 226 27.86 -10.72 -13.98
CA VAL A 226 27.34 -9.36 -13.78
C VAL A 226 28.26 -8.37 -14.47
N GLN A 227 27.69 -7.56 -15.37
CA GLN A 227 28.43 -6.67 -16.25
C GLN A 227 27.78 -5.29 -16.30
N ASP A 228 28.59 -4.24 -16.36
CA ASP A 228 28.15 -2.85 -16.62
C ASP A 228 26.98 -2.41 -15.72
N SER A 229 26.97 -2.81 -14.44
CA SER A 229 25.79 -2.71 -13.58
C SER A 229 26.07 -1.97 -12.28
N LEU A 230 25.01 -1.38 -11.73
CA LEU A 230 25.05 -0.51 -10.57
C LEU A 230 24.05 -0.95 -9.51
N PHE A 231 24.53 -0.99 -8.26
CA PHE A 231 23.77 -1.44 -7.11
C PHE A 231 23.88 -0.40 -5.98
N LEU A 232 22.75 0.21 -5.62
CA LEU A 232 22.60 1.18 -4.52
C LEU A 232 21.69 0.56 -3.44
N MET A 233 22.28 -0.13 -2.48
CA MET A 233 21.59 -1.05 -1.57
C MET A 233 21.83 -0.72 -0.10
N GLY A 234 20.91 -1.15 0.76
CA GLY A 234 21.04 -0.98 2.21
C GLY A 234 21.79 -2.14 2.86
N GLY A 235 21.27 -2.63 3.98
CA GLY A 235 21.91 -3.58 4.90
C GLY A 235 22.13 -5.01 4.40
N ASN A 236 21.45 -5.39 3.32
CA ASN A 236 21.37 -6.78 2.85
C ASN A 236 22.53 -7.12 1.90
N PRO A 237 22.95 -8.40 1.85
CA PRO A 237 24.06 -8.80 1.00
C PRO A 237 23.74 -8.63 -0.49
N PHE A 238 24.74 -8.19 -1.26
CA PHE A 238 24.71 -8.22 -2.72
C PHE A 238 24.54 -9.65 -3.23
N LEU A 239 25.33 -10.58 -2.68
CA LEU A 239 25.33 -11.98 -3.05
C LEU A 239 25.34 -12.86 -1.79
N ASN A 240 24.38 -13.77 -1.73
CA ASN A 240 24.31 -14.81 -0.72
C ASN A 240 24.38 -16.20 -1.36
N LEU A 241 25.47 -16.91 -1.09
CA LEU A 241 25.73 -18.26 -1.56
C LEU A 241 25.46 -19.26 -0.43
N ASN A 242 24.44 -20.10 -0.60
CA ASN A 242 24.12 -21.14 0.38
C ASN A 242 24.27 -22.55 -0.22
N LEU A 243 24.82 -23.47 0.55
CA LEU A 243 24.80 -24.91 0.25
C LEU A 243 23.55 -25.55 0.85
N SER A 244 22.45 -25.59 0.08
CA SER A 244 21.15 -26.14 0.53
C SER A 244 21.07 -27.67 0.50
N PHE A 245 20.19 -28.25 1.33
CA PHE A 245 19.85 -29.68 1.39
C PHE A 245 19.18 -30.14 0.08
N GLY A 246 19.84 -30.98 -0.70
CA GLY A 246 19.26 -31.50 -1.96
C GLY A 246 20.15 -32.43 -2.78
N GLY A 247 21.41 -32.62 -2.38
CA GLY A 247 22.31 -33.63 -2.96
C GLY A 247 22.56 -34.75 -1.96
N SER A 248 22.54 -36.00 -2.43
CA SER A 248 22.80 -37.22 -1.65
C SER A 248 23.97 -37.04 -0.68
N ARG A 249 23.75 -37.37 0.60
CA ARG A 249 24.78 -37.40 1.66
C ARG A 249 25.97 -38.31 1.33
N ASN A 250 25.82 -39.20 0.33
CA ASN A 250 26.77 -40.25 -0.01
C ASN A 250 27.30 -40.17 -1.46
N GLY A 251 27.22 -39.01 -2.13
CA GLY A 251 27.80 -38.86 -3.46
C GLY A 251 29.33 -38.98 -3.42
N THR A 252 29.86 -40.16 -3.76
CA THR A 252 31.26 -40.35 -4.14
C THR A 252 31.56 -39.34 -5.24
N VAL A 253 32.39 -38.34 -4.94
CA VAL A 253 32.94 -37.45 -5.96
C VAL A 253 33.69 -38.34 -6.93
N GLY A 254 33.16 -38.50 -8.15
CA GLY A 254 33.81 -39.26 -9.20
C GLY A 254 35.24 -38.75 -9.35
N THR A 255 36.20 -39.65 -9.22
CA THR A 255 37.64 -39.37 -9.19
C THR A 255 38.19 -38.82 -10.52
N GLU A 256 37.35 -38.59 -11.52
CA GLU A 256 37.74 -38.17 -12.88
C GLU A 256 37.51 -36.68 -13.21
N ASP A 257 36.86 -35.87 -12.35
CA ASP A 257 36.56 -34.45 -12.64
C ASP A 257 37.24 -33.50 -11.61
N LYS A 258 38.52 -33.71 -11.30
CA LYS A 258 39.25 -32.91 -10.29
C LYS A 258 39.53 -31.44 -10.65
N GLU A 259 39.12 -30.94 -11.81
CA GLU A 259 39.50 -29.60 -12.30
C GLU A 259 38.37 -28.70 -12.82
N LYS A 260 37.11 -29.14 -12.83
CA LYS A 260 36.03 -28.27 -13.36
C LYS A 260 35.43 -27.41 -12.25
N THR A 261 35.66 -26.10 -12.32
CA THR A 261 34.93 -25.07 -11.55
C THR A 261 33.44 -25.28 -11.73
N ASP A 262 32.69 -25.63 -10.69
CA ASP A 262 31.24 -25.90 -10.77
C ASP A 262 30.44 -24.59 -10.71
N ARG A 263 30.90 -23.62 -9.91
CA ARG A 263 30.31 -22.29 -9.76
C ARG A 263 31.31 -21.21 -10.21
N GLU A 264 30.98 -20.46 -11.24
CA GLU A 264 31.74 -19.29 -11.69
C GLU A 264 30.92 -18.04 -11.39
N ILE A 265 31.54 -17.07 -10.72
CA ILE A 265 30.92 -15.78 -10.37
C ILE A 265 31.84 -14.69 -10.90
N ALA A 266 31.46 -14.11 -12.03
CA ALA A 266 32.21 -13.07 -12.72
C ALA A 266 31.52 -11.70 -12.55
N LEU A 267 32.26 -10.73 -12.02
CA LEU A 267 31.83 -9.34 -11.89
C LEU A 267 32.77 -8.46 -12.72
N THR A 268 32.24 -7.78 -13.74
CA THR A 268 33.01 -6.92 -14.64
C THR A 268 32.37 -5.54 -14.73
N ASP A 269 33.12 -4.47 -14.47
CA ASP A 269 32.59 -3.08 -14.54
C ASP A 269 31.33 -2.89 -13.68
N VAL A 270 31.41 -3.33 -12.42
CA VAL A 270 30.29 -3.27 -11.47
C VAL A 270 30.59 -2.28 -10.36
N LEU A 271 29.61 -1.45 -10.01
CA LEU A 271 29.68 -0.55 -8.85
C LEU A 271 28.61 -0.95 -7.82
N VAL A 272 29.03 -1.25 -6.60
CA VAL A 272 28.16 -1.62 -5.48
C VAL A 272 28.37 -0.64 -4.33
N LEU A 273 27.36 0.16 -4.04
CA LEU A 273 27.25 0.96 -2.82
C LEU A 273 26.31 0.24 -1.88
N CYS A 274 26.81 -0.18 -0.73
CA CYS A 274 26.01 -0.92 0.24
C CYS A 274 26.22 -0.46 1.67
N HIS A 275 25.30 -0.87 2.54
CA HIS A 275 25.48 -0.81 3.98
C HIS A 275 25.64 -2.23 4.53
N GLY A 276 26.67 -2.52 5.34
CA GLY A 276 26.85 -3.86 5.91
C GLY A 276 27.72 -4.80 5.07
N THR A 277 27.40 -6.10 5.05
CA THR A 277 28.24 -7.16 4.44
C THR A 277 27.76 -7.50 3.03
N PRO A 278 28.50 -7.14 1.96
CA PRO A 278 28.06 -7.36 0.59
C PRO A 278 28.08 -8.85 0.19
N LEU A 279 29.00 -9.65 0.70
CA LEU A 279 29.17 -11.03 0.28
C LEU A 279 29.00 -11.99 1.45
N ASN A 280 28.04 -12.90 1.31
CA ASN A 280 27.77 -13.95 2.28
C ASN A 280 27.93 -15.34 1.64
N MET A 281 28.66 -16.23 2.33
CA MET A 281 28.77 -17.64 1.98
C MET A 281 28.42 -18.48 3.20
N ALA A 282 27.55 -19.47 3.04
CA ALA A 282 27.16 -20.35 4.13
C ALA A 282 27.07 -21.80 3.68
N ASN A 283 27.52 -22.70 4.54
CA ASN A 283 27.27 -24.13 4.45
C ASN A 283 26.20 -24.54 5.46
N SER A 284 24.97 -24.06 5.28
CA SER A 284 23.88 -24.34 6.22
C SER A 284 23.53 -25.83 6.28
N GLY A 285 23.82 -26.60 5.24
CA GLY A 285 23.61 -28.05 5.19
C GLY A 285 24.63 -28.91 5.95
N GLY A 286 25.70 -28.31 6.49
CA GLY A 286 26.76 -29.04 7.19
C GLY A 286 27.49 -30.06 6.31
N ARG A 287 27.56 -29.81 4.99
CA ARG A 287 28.21 -30.72 4.05
C ARG A 287 29.71 -30.78 4.31
N VAL A 288 30.29 -31.96 4.12
CA VAL A 288 31.74 -32.19 4.25
C VAL A 288 32.50 -31.62 3.05
N SER A 289 31.84 -31.48 1.89
CA SER A 289 32.40 -30.92 0.66
C SER A 289 31.49 -29.83 0.08
N ALA A 290 32.12 -28.81 -0.51
CA ALA A 290 31.49 -27.69 -1.19
C ALA A 290 31.74 -27.77 -2.70
N SER A 291 30.81 -27.26 -3.51
CA SER A 291 31.02 -27.13 -4.96
C SER A 291 32.19 -26.19 -5.26
N PRO A 292 33.14 -26.58 -6.14
CA PRO A 292 34.21 -25.69 -6.60
C PRO A 292 33.67 -24.34 -7.08
N THR A 293 34.03 -23.28 -6.38
CA THR A 293 33.54 -21.91 -6.59
C THR A 293 34.70 -20.99 -6.93
N GLN A 294 34.60 -20.27 -8.05
CA GLN A 294 35.57 -19.27 -8.46
C GLN A 294 34.89 -17.89 -8.51
N PHE A 295 35.44 -16.93 -7.77
CA PHE A 295 35.13 -15.52 -7.93
C PHE A 295 36.14 -14.89 -8.89
N ARG A 296 35.66 -14.20 -9.92
CA ARG A 296 36.46 -13.40 -10.84
C ARG A 296 35.93 -11.97 -10.86
N MET A 297 36.70 -11.04 -10.33
CA MET A 297 36.33 -9.63 -10.27
C MET A 297 37.29 -8.83 -11.16
N ASN A 298 36.75 -8.08 -12.12
CA ASN A 298 37.53 -7.22 -13.00
C ASN A 298 36.90 -5.84 -13.01
N ARG A 299 37.58 -4.82 -12.47
CA ARG A 299 36.98 -3.47 -12.29
C ARG A 299 35.65 -3.54 -11.51
N ALA A 300 35.60 -4.37 -10.48
CA ALA A 300 34.49 -4.39 -9.54
C ALA A 300 34.80 -3.46 -8.36
N HIS A 301 33.89 -2.54 -8.06
CA HIS A 301 34.07 -1.53 -7.03
C HIS A 301 32.99 -1.69 -5.96
N PHE A 302 33.40 -1.97 -4.73
CA PHE A 302 32.53 -2.05 -3.57
C PHE A 302 32.85 -0.91 -2.60
N ILE A 303 31.83 -0.14 -2.23
CA ILE A 303 31.98 1.05 -1.40
C ILE A 303 30.97 1.04 -0.25
N ALA A 304 31.49 1.12 0.96
CA ALA A 304 30.77 1.32 2.20
C ALA A 304 30.16 2.73 2.31
N THR A 305 28.88 2.80 2.67
CA THR A 305 28.10 4.05 2.77
C THR A 305 28.01 4.60 4.21
N ASN A 306 28.52 3.88 5.21
CA ASN A 306 28.58 4.35 6.60
C ASN A 306 29.69 3.59 7.37
N ASN A 307 30.01 4.00 8.60
CA ASN A 307 30.84 3.20 9.50
C ASN A 307 30.10 1.90 9.88
N HIS A 308 30.52 0.77 9.35
CA HIS A 308 29.83 -0.52 9.50
C HIS A 308 30.13 -1.28 10.80
N GLY A 309 30.73 -0.63 11.80
CA GLY A 309 31.13 -1.27 13.06
C GLY A 309 32.01 -2.49 12.82
N GLU A 310 31.50 -3.68 13.15
CA GLU A 310 32.18 -4.97 13.00
C GLU A 310 31.81 -5.78 11.74
N ALA A 311 30.93 -5.29 10.87
CA ALA A 311 30.49 -6.06 9.71
C ALA A 311 31.66 -6.24 8.70
N PRO A 312 31.97 -7.48 8.26
CA PRO A 312 33.04 -7.71 7.29
C PRO A 312 32.59 -7.47 5.85
N PHE A 313 33.56 -7.32 4.94
CA PHE A 313 33.31 -7.34 3.50
C PHE A 313 32.79 -8.72 3.03
N LEU A 314 33.46 -9.80 3.44
CA LEU A 314 33.06 -11.18 3.17
C LEU A 314 32.80 -11.91 4.49
N ASN A 315 31.62 -12.51 4.62
CA ASN A 315 31.30 -13.38 5.74
C ASN A 315 31.10 -14.83 5.25
N VAL A 316 31.76 -15.76 5.93
CA VAL A 316 31.77 -17.18 5.59
C VAL A 316 31.35 -18.01 6.81
N ALA A 317 30.25 -18.75 6.70
CA ALA A 317 29.69 -19.53 7.80
C ALA A 317 29.80 -21.05 7.55
N ASN A 318 30.44 -21.76 8.48
CA ASN A 318 30.57 -23.24 8.51
C ASN A 318 31.16 -23.88 7.25
N TRP A 319 32.01 -23.18 6.50
CA TRP A 319 32.52 -23.66 5.22
C TRP A 319 33.57 -24.77 5.38
N PRO A 320 33.72 -25.71 4.42
CA PRO A 320 34.77 -26.72 4.48
C PRO A 320 36.19 -26.12 4.49
N GLU A 321 37.00 -26.54 5.44
CA GLU A 321 38.40 -26.13 5.58
C GLU A 321 39.32 -26.94 4.67
N ASN A 322 40.37 -26.33 4.13
CA ASN A 322 41.45 -27.02 3.44
C ASN A 322 42.50 -27.47 4.47
N VAL A 323 42.36 -28.72 4.93
CA VAL A 323 43.21 -29.33 5.97
C VAL A 323 44.68 -29.43 5.55
N LEU A 324 44.96 -29.38 4.25
CA LEU A 324 46.30 -29.42 3.67
C LEU A 324 46.82 -28.03 3.30
N SER A 325 46.15 -26.96 3.74
CA SER A 325 46.56 -25.61 3.37
C SER A 325 47.98 -25.31 3.88
N THR A 326 48.92 -25.22 2.95
CA THR A 326 50.21 -24.57 3.16
C THR A 326 50.05 -23.08 2.85
N GLY A 327 50.96 -22.21 3.28
CA GLY A 327 50.86 -20.74 3.06
C GLY A 327 50.77 -20.28 1.59
N SER A 328 50.81 -21.21 0.64
CA SER A 328 50.64 -21.02 -0.81
C SER A 328 49.32 -21.57 -1.35
N SER A 329 48.33 -21.87 -0.50
CA SER A 329 47.03 -22.39 -0.92
C SER A 329 45.89 -21.84 -0.06
N ALA A 330 44.70 -21.71 -0.64
CA ALA A 330 43.55 -21.17 0.07
C ALA A 330 43.17 -22.03 1.29
N GLN A 331 42.85 -21.37 2.42
CA GLN A 331 42.42 -22.02 3.66
C GLN A 331 40.99 -22.57 3.58
N LEU A 332 40.15 -22.02 2.70
CA LEU A 332 38.83 -22.59 2.38
C LEU A 332 38.97 -23.62 1.27
N SER A 333 38.38 -24.79 1.47
CA SER A 333 38.33 -25.82 0.43
C SER A 333 37.44 -25.38 -0.74
N HIS A 334 37.93 -25.64 -1.96
CA HIS A 334 37.17 -25.48 -3.20
C HIS A 334 36.66 -24.05 -3.47
N VAL A 335 37.33 -23.02 -2.93
CA VAL A 335 37.04 -21.62 -3.23
C VAL A 335 38.29 -20.94 -3.77
N ASN A 336 38.16 -20.28 -4.91
CA ASN A 336 39.21 -19.49 -5.52
C ASN A 336 38.75 -18.04 -5.68
N TRP A 337 39.67 -17.11 -5.47
CA TRP A 337 39.43 -15.68 -5.54
C TRP A 337 40.42 -15.03 -6.51
N ILE A 338 39.90 -14.35 -7.53
CA ILE A 338 40.68 -13.59 -8.50
C ILE A 338 40.07 -12.19 -8.58
N SER A 339 40.90 -11.17 -8.36
CA SER A 339 40.46 -9.78 -8.44
C SER A 339 41.51 -8.89 -9.10
N GLU A 340 41.10 -8.27 -10.20
CA GLU A 340 41.93 -7.42 -11.05
C GLU A 340 41.31 -6.01 -11.12
N LYS A 341 42.15 -4.97 -10.96
CA LYS A 341 41.74 -3.56 -11.08
C LYS A 341 40.46 -3.21 -10.28
N SER A 342 40.18 -3.96 -9.23
CA SER A 342 38.97 -3.86 -8.41
C SER A 342 39.30 -3.12 -7.12
N THR A 343 38.30 -2.51 -6.49
CA THR A 343 38.51 -1.73 -5.26
C THR A 343 37.46 -2.07 -4.21
N PHE A 344 37.89 -2.22 -2.96
CA PHE A 344 37.04 -2.51 -1.81
C PHE A 344 37.28 -1.46 -0.73
N SER A 345 36.29 -0.61 -0.45
CA SER A 345 36.46 0.57 0.40
C SER A 345 35.52 0.61 1.60
N GLY A 346 36.09 0.84 2.78
CA GLY A 346 35.38 1.23 4.01
C GLY A 346 34.96 0.10 4.95
N TRP A 347 35.53 -1.09 4.79
CA TRP A 347 35.43 -2.18 5.77
C TRP A 347 36.71 -2.32 6.59
N SER A 348 36.57 -2.34 7.92
CA SER A 348 37.67 -2.61 8.85
C SER A 348 38.04 -4.09 8.91
N LYS A 349 37.05 -4.98 8.75
CA LYS A 349 37.22 -6.43 8.63
C LYS A 349 36.99 -6.85 7.18
N ARG A 350 37.95 -7.55 6.59
CA ARG A 350 37.89 -8.05 5.19
C ARG A 350 37.18 -9.39 5.11
N LEU A 351 37.50 -10.30 6.05
CA LEU A 351 36.89 -11.61 6.17
C LEU A 351 36.53 -11.91 7.63
N VAL A 352 35.34 -12.44 7.85
CA VAL A 352 35.04 -13.25 9.03
C VAL A 352 34.63 -14.63 8.52
N ALA A 353 35.37 -15.66 8.88
CA ALA A 353 35.10 -17.02 8.45
C ALA A 353 35.00 -17.99 9.63
N THR A 354 34.06 -18.92 9.57
CA THR A 354 33.98 -20.08 10.46
C THR A 354 34.01 -21.34 9.61
N THR A 355 34.81 -22.33 10.01
CA THR A 355 34.92 -23.60 9.27
C THR A 355 34.18 -24.74 9.97
N ASN A 356 33.80 -25.76 9.21
CA ASN A 356 33.08 -26.92 9.75
C ASN A 356 33.91 -27.80 10.70
N LYS A 357 35.25 -27.77 10.60
CA LYS A 357 36.15 -28.68 11.31
C LYS A 357 36.71 -28.09 12.60
N THR A 358 37.34 -26.91 12.53
CA THR A 358 37.94 -26.28 13.72
C THR A 358 36.92 -25.44 14.49
N ARG A 359 35.84 -24.98 13.82
CA ARG A 359 34.86 -24.01 14.35
C ARG A 359 35.50 -22.73 14.89
N ALA A 360 36.77 -22.51 14.61
CA ALA A 360 37.48 -21.29 14.96
C ALA A 360 36.99 -20.16 14.06
N VAL A 361 36.86 -18.97 14.64
CA VAL A 361 36.54 -17.76 13.88
C VAL A 361 37.84 -17.18 13.36
N PHE A 362 38.02 -17.20 12.04
CA PHE A 362 39.09 -16.51 11.34
C PHE A 362 38.66 -15.07 11.07
N ASN A 363 39.44 -14.11 11.58
CA ASN A 363 39.20 -12.68 11.38
C ASN A 363 40.37 -12.08 10.61
N ILE A 364 40.12 -11.61 9.40
CA ILE A 364 41.13 -10.97 8.54
C ILE A 364 40.80 -9.49 8.43
N SER A 365 41.76 -8.64 8.77
CA SER A 365 41.62 -7.18 8.68
C SER A 365 42.70 -6.53 7.80
N THR A 366 43.83 -7.22 7.58
CA THR A 366 44.96 -6.70 6.80
C THR A 366 45.02 -7.32 5.40
N GLU A 367 45.79 -6.68 4.52
CA GLU A 367 46.00 -7.18 3.14
C GLU A 367 46.88 -8.42 3.11
N ASP A 368 47.96 -8.40 3.88
CA ASP A 368 48.87 -9.53 3.98
C ASP A 368 48.14 -10.79 4.47
N ASP A 369 47.26 -10.65 5.46
CA ASP A 369 46.48 -11.78 5.98
C ASP A 369 45.45 -12.25 4.96
N TRP A 370 44.86 -11.34 4.17
CA TRP A 370 43.95 -11.69 3.08
C TRP A 370 44.69 -12.49 1.99
N GLN A 371 45.87 -12.04 1.56
CA GLN A 371 46.69 -12.74 0.56
C GLN A 371 47.12 -14.13 1.06
N LYS A 372 47.62 -14.22 2.31
CA LYS A 372 47.99 -15.49 2.95
C LYS A 372 46.81 -16.46 3.05
N PHE A 373 45.62 -15.95 3.37
CA PHE A 373 44.43 -16.79 3.48
C PHE A 373 44.03 -17.45 2.16
N TRP A 374 44.21 -16.74 1.04
CA TRP A 374 43.92 -17.26 -0.30
C TRP A 374 45.11 -17.99 -0.95
N GLY A 375 46.32 -17.85 -0.42
CA GLY A 375 47.50 -18.58 -0.88
C GLY A 375 48.08 -18.10 -2.22
N ASN A 376 47.74 -16.88 -2.64
CA ASN A 376 48.30 -16.21 -3.82
C ASN A 376 48.72 -14.80 -3.39
N SER A 377 49.71 -14.18 -4.04
CA SER A 377 50.24 -12.85 -3.68
C SER A 377 50.05 -11.78 -4.77
N GLY A 378 49.37 -12.08 -5.89
CA GLY A 378 49.40 -11.21 -7.08
C GLY A 378 48.06 -10.78 -7.71
N LEU A 379 46.91 -11.30 -7.27
CA LEU A 379 45.61 -11.06 -7.93
C LEU A 379 44.52 -10.64 -6.95
N PHE A 380 44.76 -9.54 -6.23
CA PHE A 380 43.79 -8.96 -5.30
C PHE A 380 43.57 -7.49 -5.65
N GLY A 381 42.30 -7.08 -5.66
CA GLY A 381 41.93 -5.67 -5.76
C GLY A 381 42.47 -4.85 -4.58
N THR A 382 42.46 -3.53 -4.75
CA THR A 382 42.98 -2.57 -3.78
C THR A 382 42.01 -2.35 -2.63
N TRP A 383 42.51 -2.29 -1.40
CA TRP A 383 41.69 -1.99 -0.22
C TRP A 383 41.91 -0.55 0.26
N ASP A 384 40.83 0.14 0.62
CA ASP A 384 40.85 1.48 1.22
C ASP A 384 39.95 1.55 2.46
N GLY A 385 40.32 2.36 3.44
CA GLY A 385 39.55 2.59 4.67
C GLY A 385 38.47 3.66 4.54
N LYS A 386 38.33 4.32 3.38
CA LYS A 386 37.42 5.45 3.19
C LYS A 386 35.96 5.00 3.07
N ILE A 387 35.07 5.78 3.67
CA ILE A 387 33.62 5.58 3.64
C ILE A 387 32.95 6.76 2.95
N LEU A 388 31.86 6.50 2.23
CA LEU A 388 31.05 7.54 1.59
C LEU A 388 30.03 8.10 2.58
N ARG A 389 30.32 9.23 3.23
CA ARG A 389 29.46 9.82 4.28
C ARG A 389 28.30 10.67 3.76
N GLU A 390 28.37 11.13 2.52
CA GLU A 390 27.51 12.22 2.01
C GLU A 390 26.15 11.76 1.48
N ASN A 391 25.92 10.45 1.32
CA ASN A 391 24.64 9.92 0.84
C ASN A 391 23.88 9.20 1.95
N SER A 392 22.70 9.72 2.31
CA SER A 392 21.75 8.94 3.10
C SER A 392 21.26 7.76 2.26
N THR A 393 21.24 6.56 2.82
CA THR A 393 20.63 5.39 2.17
C THR A 393 19.15 5.61 1.84
N ALA A 394 18.51 6.60 2.48
CA ALA A 394 17.14 7.03 2.19
C ALA A 394 16.99 7.68 0.80
N ASP A 395 18.08 8.21 0.23
CA ASP A 395 18.05 8.89 -1.07
C ASP A 395 18.28 7.93 -2.24
N PHE A 396 18.75 6.69 -1.99
CA PHE A 396 19.05 5.71 -3.03
C PHE A 396 17.91 5.46 -4.02
N PRO A 397 16.64 5.35 -3.61
CA PRO A 397 15.54 5.16 -4.57
C PRO A 397 15.43 6.28 -5.61
N PHE A 398 15.92 7.48 -5.29
CA PHE A 398 15.79 8.68 -6.12
C PHE A 398 17.06 9.00 -6.93
N GLN A 399 18.18 8.32 -6.66
CA GLN A 399 19.44 8.55 -7.36
C GLN A 399 19.43 7.91 -8.74
N SER A 400 19.72 8.68 -9.77
CA SER A 400 19.95 8.21 -11.14
C SER A 400 21.41 7.78 -11.36
N GLY A 401 21.67 7.06 -12.46
CA GLY A 401 23.03 6.78 -12.92
C GLY A 401 23.85 8.05 -13.17
N LYS A 402 23.19 9.17 -13.52
CA LYS A 402 23.82 10.49 -13.71
C LYS A 402 24.18 11.16 -12.38
N ASP A 403 23.37 10.98 -11.34
CA ASP A 403 23.64 11.53 -10.01
C ASP A 403 24.91 10.92 -9.38
N LEU A 404 25.33 9.74 -9.85
CA LEU A 404 26.59 9.14 -9.42
C LEU A 404 27.83 9.80 -10.03
N GLN A 405 27.67 10.58 -11.10
CA GLN A 405 28.76 11.43 -11.60
C GLN A 405 28.98 12.66 -10.70
N THR A 406 27.93 13.12 -10.00
CA THR A 406 27.95 14.28 -9.10
C THR A 406 28.13 13.92 -7.63
N ILE A 407 27.81 12.67 -7.23
CA ILE A 407 28.26 12.10 -5.95
C ILE A 407 29.78 12.16 -6.00
N GLY A 408 30.35 13.15 -5.30
CA GLY A 408 31.77 13.35 -5.16
C GLY A 408 32.35 12.14 -4.48
N VAL A 409 32.67 11.08 -5.23
CA VAL A 409 33.52 9.99 -4.77
C VAL A 409 34.88 10.62 -4.55
N THR A 410 35.04 11.22 -3.37
CA THR A 410 36.16 12.10 -3.00
C THR A 410 37.45 11.41 -3.40
N ALA A 411 38.04 11.88 -4.51
CA ALA A 411 39.38 11.67 -5.07
C ALA A 411 40.03 10.26 -5.06
N VAL A 412 39.38 9.19 -4.59
CA VAL A 412 40.14 7.99 -4.16
C VAL A 412 39.67 6.69 -4.82
N VAL A 413 38.41 6.61 -5.24
CA VAL A 413 37.90 5.46 -6.01
C VAL A 413 37.04 5.99 -7.14
N ARG A 414 37.65 6.42 -8.24
CA ARG A 414 36.90 6.73 -9.45
C ARG A 414 36.76 5.40 -10.22
N PRO A 415 35.54 4.89 -10.47
CA PRO A 415 35.36 3.91 -11.53
C PRO A 415 35.98 4.47 -12.81
N SER A 416 36.40 3.62 -13.74
CA SER A 416 36.99 4.12 -14.99
C SER A 416 36.02 5.09 -15.68
N GLU A 417 36.54 6.05 -16.45
CA GLU A 417 35.68 6.98 -17.20
C GLU A 417 34.70 6.24 -18.10
N ASP A 418 35.12 5.10 -18.66
CA ASP A 418 34.28 4.19 -19.44
C ASP A 418 33.16 3.60 -18.58
N THR A 419 33.47 3.06 -17.40
CA THR A 419 32.46 2.55 -16.45
C THR A 419 31.46 3.66 -16.07
N LEU A 420 31.92 4.86 -15.75
CA LEU A 420 31.03 5.99 -15.40
C LEU A 420 30.15 6.44 -16.56
N LYS A 421 30.67 6.38 -17.79
CA LYS A 421 29.93 6.69 -19.01
C LYS A 421 28.85 5.64 -19.27
N ASP A 422 29.18 4.37 -19.13
CA ASP A 422 28.23 3.26 -19.33
C ASP A 422 27.14 3.27 -18.26
N LEU A 423 27.49 3.50 -16.99
CA LEU A 423 26.53 3.63 -15.90
C LEU A 423 25.58 4.82 -16.07
N ALA A 424 26.07 5.95 -16.61
CA ALA A 424 25.22 7.11 -16.89
C ALA A 424 24.25 6.89 -18.06
N ASN A 425 24.53 5.89 -18.90
CA ASN A 425 23.68 5.50 -20.02
C ASN A 425 22.71 4.37 -19.66
N ILE A 426 22.69 3.88 -18.41
CA ILE A 426 21.66 2.92 -17.98
C ILE A 426 20.30 3.60 -18.17
N PRO A 427 19.41 3.06 -19.03
CA PRO A 427 18.07 3.57 -19.16
C PRO A 427 17.35 3.31 -17.84
N ALA A 428 17.18 4.36 -17.03
CA ALA A 428 16.41 4.30 -15.81
C ALA A 428 15.43 5.47 -15.85
N PRO A 429 14.14 5.26 -15.53
CA PRO A 429 13.22 6.37 -15.38
C PRO A 429 13.76 7.34 -14.33
N GLU A 430 13.89 8.61 -14.73
CA GLU A 430 14.15 9.71 -13.81
C GLU A 430 12.93 9.82 -12.89
N LEU A 431 13.07 9.33 -11.67
CA LEU A 431 12.04 9.46 -10.65
C LEU A 431 12.13 10.86 -10.12
N SER A 432 11.27 11.74 -10.62
CA SER A 432 11.08 13.02 -9.95
C SER A 432 10.74 12.75 -8.48
N LYS A 433 11.13 13.65 -7.57
CA LYS A 433 10.74 13.56 -6.14
C LYS A 433 9.21 13.50 -5.93
N LYS A 434 8.40 13.71 -6.98
CA LYS A 434 7.02 13.22 -7.07
C LYS A 434 7.08 11.74 -7.46
N SER A 435 7.30 10.92 -6.42
CA SER A 435 7.47 9.47 -6.38
C SER A 435 6.54 8.65 -7.28
N TRP A 436 6.91 7.39 -7.54
CA TRP A 436 6.01 6.36 -8.08
C TRP A 436 4.66 6.28 -7.37
N ARG A 437 4.61 6.68 -6.10
CA ARG A 437 3.36 6.82 -5.34
C ARG A 437 2.36 7.77 -5.98
N ALA A 438 2.79 8.88 -6.56
CA ALA A 438 1.89 9.81 -7.25
C ALA A 438 1.32 9.17 -8.52
N GLU A 439 2.12 8.34 -9.20
CA GLU A 439 1.67 7.56 -10.35
C GLU A 439 0.73 6.42 -9.93
N LEU A 440 1.02 5.68 -8.86
CA LEU A 440 0.13 4.65 -8.31
C LEU A 440 -1.19 5.27 -7.80
N ALA A 441 -1.13 6.35 -7.04
CA ALA A 441 -2.29 7.09 -6.54
C ALA A 441 -3.09 7.76 -7.68
N ALA A 442 -2.45 8.08 -8.82
CA ALA A 442 -3.14 8.57 -10.03
C ALA A 442 -3.71 7.43 -10.90
N LEU A 443 -3.08 6.25 -10.89
CA LEU A 443 -3.54 5.03 -11.55
C LEU A 443 -4.74 4.42 -10.82
N GLU A 444 -4.77 4.54 -9.49
CA GLU A 444 -5.99 4.37 -8.71
C GLU A 444 -6.95 5.52 -9.04
N ALA A 445 -7.80 5.30 -10.04
CA ALA A 445 -8.89 6.22 -10.35
C ALA A 445 -9.67 6.51 -9.07
N THR A 446 -9.45 7.68 -8.48
CA THR A 446 -10.18 8.11 -7.29
C THR A 446 -11.63 8.19 -7.72
N PRO A 447 -12.53 7.34 -7.16
CA PRO A 447 -13.93 7.42 -7.50
C PRO A 447 -14.39 8.86 -7.23
N LYS A 448 -15.05 9.47 -8.20
CA LYS A 448 -15.70 10.77 -8.00
C LYS A 448 -17.10 10.52 -7.44
N PRO A 449 -17.64 11.42 -6.60
CA PRO A 449 -19.04 11.34 -6.24
C PRO A 449 -19.90 11.41 -7.51
N ALA A 450 -21.06 10.74 -7.51
CA ALA A 450 -22.00 10.83 -8.61
C ALA A 450 -22.36 12.30 -8.90
N ALA A 451 -22.33 12.69 -10.18
CA ALA A 451 -22.66 14.04 -10.58
C ALA A 451 -24.12 14.36 -10.24
N ASP A 452 -24.37 15.56 -9.73
CA ASP A 452 -25.72 16.07 -9.45
C ASP A 452 -26.52 16.18 -10.75
N PRO A 453 -27.58 15.37 -10.96
CA PRO A 453 -28.31 15.34 -12.22
C PRO A 453 -29.35 16.48 -12.34
N PHE A 454 -29.53 17.29 -11.30
CA PHE A 454 -30.56 18.34 -11.25
C PHE A 454 -30.01 19.68 -11.75
N ASN A 455 -30.18 19.93 -13.04
CA ASN A 455 -29.89 21.22 -13.67
C ASN A 455 -31.14 22.12 -13.79
N ASP A 456 -30.96 23.35 -14.29
CA ASP A 456 -32.04 24.33 -14.41
C ASP A 456 -33.17 23.93 -15.38
N SER A 457 -32.96 22.92 -16.23
CA SER A 457 -34.00 22.39 -17.12
C SER A 457 -34.97 21.43 -16.43
N VAL A 458 -34.65 20.96 -15.22
CA VAL A 458 -35.51 20.06 -14.46
C VAL A 458 -36.71 20.82 -13.90
N LYS A 459 -37.90 20.24 -14.03
CA LYS A 459 -39.15 20.85 -13.56
C LYS A 459 -39.11 21.11 -12.05
N ARG A 460 -39.46 22.35 -11.66
CA ARG A 460 -39.59 22.77 -10.25
C ARG A 460 -41.04 22.76 -9.81
N VAL A 461 -41.30 22.27 -8.60
CA VAL A 461 -42.61 22.30 -7.94
C VAL A 461 -42.42 22.94 -6.58
N SER A 462 -43.15 24.03 -6.31
CA SER A 462 -43.03 24.74 -5.04
C SER A 462 -44.17 24.37 -4.10
N ILE A 463 -43.82 24.09 -2.85
CA ILE A 463 -44.75 23.80 -1.76
C ILE A 463 -44.50 24.77 -0.60
N ASN A 464 -45.59 25.20 0.05
CA ASN A 464 -45.52 26.12 1.18
C ASN A 464 -45.82 25.36 2.47
N LEU A 465 -44.79 25.06 3.26
CA LEU A 465 -44.91 24.34 4.53
C LEU A 465 -45.51 25.20 5.66
N ASN A 466 -45.86 26.46 5.41
CA ASN A 466 -46.67 27.24 6.34
C ASN A 466 -48.16 26.90 6.25
N ASP A 467 -48.61 26.28 5.16
CA ASP A 467 -49.98 25.78 5.06
C ASP A 467 -50.11 24.54 5.96
N PRO A 468 -50.93 24.58 7.03
CA PRO A 468 -51.08 23.44 7.94
C PRO A 468 -51.68 22.19 7.28
N LYS A 469 -52.23 22.30 6.07
CA LYS A 469 -52.73 21.16 5.29
C LYS A 469 -51.63 20.42 4.53
N ILE A 470 -50.46 21.03 4.38
CA ILE A 470 -49.34 20.47 3.62
C ILE A 470 -48.36 19.82 4.59
N ASP A 471 -48.27 18.51 4.52
CA ASP A 471 -47.24 17.71 5.17
C ASP A 471 -46.26 17.18 4.12
N LEU A 472 -44.95 17.42 4.30
CA LEU A 472 -43.95 17.11 3.29
C LEU A 472 -43.87 15.61 2.98
N GLY A 473 -43.85 14.74 4.00
CA GLY A 473 -43.80 13.30 3.81
C GLY A 473 -45.01 12.75 3.07
N ASN A 474 -46.21 13.15 3.48
CA ASN A 474 -47.47 12.75 2.84
C ASN A 474 -47.57 13.31 1.42
N TYR A 475 -47.12 14.55 1.20
CA TYR A 475 -47.10 15.17 -0.12
C TYR A 475 -46.23 14.36 -1.10
N LEU A 476 -45.01 14.01 -0.69
CA LEU A 476 -44.09 13.21 -1.50
C LEU A 476 -44.60 11.77 -1.74
N ALA A 477 -45.35 11.21 -0.80
CA ALA A 477 -45.91 9.86 -0.92
C ALA A 477 -47.16 9.78 -1.80
N THR A 478 -48.03 10.80 -1.77
CA THR A 478 -49.37 10.77 -2.40
C THR A 478 -49.45 11.51 -3.72
N THR A 479 -48.56 12.47 -3.96
CA THR A 479 -48.59 13.29 -5.19
C THR A 479 -47.87 12.58 -6.32
N ASN A 480 -48.50 12.53 -7.50
CA ASN A 480 -47.84 12.05 -8.71
C ASN A 480 -46.88 13.12 -9.25
N LEU A 481 -45.61 13.03 -8.86
CA LEU A 481 -44.57 13.97 -9.26
C LEU A 481 -43.89 13.53 -10.57
N PRO A 482 -43.49 14.48 -11.44
CA PRO A 482 -42.67 14.17 -12.60
C PRO A 482 -41.29 13.65 -12.17
N GLU A 483 -40.60 12.92 -13.04
CA GLU A 483 -39.24 12.45 -12.76
C GLU A 483 -38.30 12.76 -13.94
N PRO A 484 -37.15 13.43 -13.72
CA PRO A 484 -36.67 14.02 -12.47
C PRO A 484 -37.46 15.29 -12.05
N VAL A 485 -37.42 15.66 -10.76
CA VAL A 485 -38.09 16.87 -10.22
C VAL A 485 -37.29 17.56 -9.11
N ILE A 486 -37.41 18.89 -9.04
CA ILE A 486 -36.94 19.72 -7.93
C ILE A 486 -38.14 20.20 -7.13
N ILE A 487 -38.18 19.91 -5.82
CA ILE A 487 -39.20 20.38 -4.89
C ILE A 487 -38.64 21.55 -4.08
N GLU A 488 -39.25 22.73 -4.22
CA GLU A 488 -38.93 23.92 -3.43
C GLU A 488 -39.84 23.97 -2.20
N ALA A 489 -39.33 23.50 -1.06
CA ALA A 489 -40.02 23.50 0.21
C ALA A 489 -39.81 24.84 0.94
N LYS A 490 -40.79 25.76 0.81
CA LYS A 490 -40.75 27.11 1.37
C LYS A 490 -41.43 27.18 2.74
N GLY A 491 -40.88 27.98 3.65
CA GLY A 491 -41.52 28.25 4.94
C GLY A 491 -40.61 28.99 5.92
N PHE A 492 -41.03 29.06 7.19
CA PHE A 492 -40.22 29.64 8.27
C PHE A 492 -40.54 28.99 9.63
N GLY A 493 -39.61 29.12 10.56
CA GLY A 493 -39.74 28.56 11.91
C GLY A 493 -39.82 27.04 11.95
N ILE A 494 -40.32 26.48 13.04
CA ILE A 494 -40.40 25.03 13.23
C ILE A 494 -41.64 24.49 12.50
N ARG A 495 -41.43 23.49 11.64
CA ARG A 495 -42.47 22.71 10.96
C ARG A 495 -42.25 21.23 11.20
N THR A 496 -43.34 20.47 11.26
CA THR A 496 -43.30 19.01 11.41
C THR A 496 -43.53 18.33 10.08
N SER A 497 -42.93 17.15 9.88
CA SER A 497 -43.18 16.28 8.73
C SER A 497 -43.38 14.84 9.17
N SER A 498 -44.34 14.16 8.55
CA SER A 498 -44.45 12.71 8.57
C SER A 498 -43.22 12.04 7.92
N PRO A 499 -43.00 10.72 8.13
CA PRO A 499 -41.91 9.99 7.49
C PRO A 499 -41.89 10.09 5.97
N ILE A 500 -40.70 10.34 5.42
CA ILE A 500 -40.46 10.48 3.99
C ILE A 500 -40.00 9.12 3.44
N GLN A 501 -40.75 8.58 2.49
CA GLN A 501 -40.45 7.30 1.82
C GLN A 501 -40.25 7.57 0.32
N LEU A 502 -39.03 7.35 -0.17
CA LEU A 502 -38.67 7.57 -1.58
C LEU A 502 -38.23 6.24 -2.19
N LEU A 503 -39.05 5.70 -3.09
CA LEU A 503 -38.77 4.42 -3.76
C LEU A 503 -38.46 4.66 -5.24
N ASN A 504 -37.21 4.39 -5.64
CA ASN A 504 -36.70 4.49 -7.00
C ASN A 504 -36.93 5.85 -7.67
N ARG A 505 -36.99 6.93 -6.88
CA ARG A 505 -37.27 8.29 -7.37
C ARG A 505 -35.98 9.04 -7.73
N LYS A 506 -36.06 9.94 -8.70
CA LYS A 506 -35.06 11.00 -8.94
C LYS A 506 -35.59 12.35 -8.49
N ILE A 507 -35.25 12.77 -7.28
CA ILE A 507 -35.78 13.99 -6.65
C ILE A 507 -34.71 14.83 -5.96
N LYS A 508 -34.79 16.16 -6.12
CA LYS A 508 -34.10 17.13 -5.29
C LYS A 508 -35.11 17.84 -4.41
N ILE A 509 -34.84 17.96 -3.11
CA ILE A 509 -35.64 18.74 -2.17
C ILE A 509 -34.78 19.91 -1.71
N GLU A 510 -35.18 21.11 -2.09
CA GLU A 510 -34.52 22.36 -1.75
C GLU A 510 -35.35 23.11 -0.70
N PHE A 511 -34.79 23.29 0.49
CA PHE A 511 -35.47 24.01 1.57
C PHE A 511 -35.16 25.50 1.47
N GLN A 512 -36.20 26.32 1.50
CA GLN A 512 -36.08 27.76 1.34
C GLN A 512 -36.74 28.48 2.53
N SER A 513 -35.90 29.11 3.35
CA SER A 513 -36.37 29.95 4.45
C SER A 513 -36.86 31.30 3.93
N GLU A 514 -37.97 31.80 4.47
CA GLU A 514 -38.43 33.16 4.16
C GLU A 514 -37.46 34.22 4.72
N ARG A 515 -37.09 35.20 3.88
CA ARG A 515 -36.16 36.28 4.25
C ARG A 515 -36.71 37.10 5.42
N GLY A 516 -35.84 37.41 6.40
CA GLY A 516 -36.21 38.20 7.58
C GLY A 516 -37.04 37.45 8.62
N LYS A 517 -37.22 36.12 8.47
CA LYS A 517 -37.92 35.27 9.44
C LYS A 517 -36.98 34.20 10.01
N PHE A 518 -37.43 33.52 11.07
CA PHE A 518 -36.70 32.37 11.62
C PHE A 518 -36.47 31.29 10.54
N PRO A 519 -35.30 30.65 10.51
CA PRO A 519 -35.01 29.57 9.56
C PRO A 519 -36.06 28.46 9.59
N LEU A 520 -36.43 27.97 8.41
CA LEU A 520 -37.32 26.82 8.26
C LEU A 520 -36.63 25.58 8.85
N THR A 521 -37.09 25.16 10.02
CA THR A 521 -36.57 23.99 10.74
C THR A 521 -37.57 22.84 10.67
N ILE A 522 -37.20 21.72 10.09
CA ILE A 522 -38.07 20.54 9.97
C ILE A 522 -37.83 19.58 11.12
N ARG A 523 -38.92 19.08 11.72
CA ARG A 523 -38.94 18.08 12.79
C ARG A 523 -39.80 16.88 12.45
N PRO A 524 -39.52 15.69 12.99
CA PRO A 524 -40.42 14.56 12.87
C PRO A 524 -41.71 14.78 13.67
N GLU A 525 -42.87 14.47 13.09
CA GLU A 525 -44.16 14.52 13.80
C GLU A 525 -44.35 13.28 14.71
N LYS A 526 -44.39 12.08 14.10
CA LYS A 526 -44.56 10.80 14.78
C LYS A 526 -43.86 9.68 14.00
N VAL A 527 -42.84 9.05 14.59
CA VAL A 527 -42.08 7.96 13.94
C VAL A 527 -41.92 6.77 14.89
N ASN A 528 -42.49 5.62 14.54
CA ASN A 528 -42.45 4.42 15.37
C ASN A 528 -41.22 3.55 15.05
N GLY A 529 -40.02 3.97 15.45
CA GLY A 529 -38.80 3.16 15.35
C GLY A 529 -38.30 2.87 13.92
N THR A 530 -38.96 3.41 12.89
CA THR A 530 -38.49 3.39 11.50
C THR A 530 -37.55 4.56 11.23
N PRO A 531 -36.75 4.53 10.15
CA PRO A 531 -36.06 5.72 9.68
C PRO A 531 -37.06 6.85 9.39
N TRP A 532 -36.65 8.10 9.62
CA TRP A 532 -37.51 9.24 9.30
C TRP A 532 -37.53 9.51 7.79
N ILE A 533 -36.36 9.52 7.15
CA ILE A 533 -36.20 9.55 5.69
C ILE A 533 -35.66 8.18 5.26
N ASN A 534 -36.38 7.51 4.38
CA ASN A 534 -35.97 6.21 3.82
C ASN A 534 -35.96 6.27 2.30
N ILE A 535 -34.81 5.99 1.71
CA ILE A 535 -34.56 6.07 0.28
C ILE A 535 -34.18 4.67 -0.20
N GLN A 536 -34.95 4.12 -1.13
CA GLN A 536 -34.73 2.78 -1.69
C GLN A 536 -34.55 2.90 -3.20
N GLY A 537 -33.31 2.80 -3.68
CA GLY A 537 -32.94 3.09 -5.07
C GLY A 537 -33.15 4.55 -5.48
N GLY A 538 -32.78 4.88 -6.72
CA GLY A 538 -32.92 6.23 -7.29
C GLY A 538 -31.76 7.18 -6.95
N PHE A 539 -32.03 8.49 -7.08
CA PHE A 539 -31.07 9.57 -6.83
C PHE A 539 -31.77 10.69 -6.06
N VAL A 540 -31.28 11.00 -4.85
CA VAL A 540 -31.90 12.00 -3.97
C VAL A 540 -30.90 13.07 -3.57
N VAL A 541 -31.29 14.34 -3.72
CA VAL A 541 -30.54 15.49 -3.19
C VAL A 541 -31.38 16.18 -2.12
N ILE A 542 -30.81 16.35 -0.93
CA ILE A 542 -31.36 17.18 0.16
C ILE A 542 -30.48 18.41 0.27
N ASP A 543 -31.04 19.59 -0.01
CA ASP A 543 -30.30 20.85 -0.13
C ASP A 543 -30.87 21.95 0.77
N ASN A 544 -29.99 22.70 1.43
CA ASN A 544 -30.32 23.86 2.28
C ASN A 544 -31.26 23.56 3.48
N GLY A 545 -31.33 22.31 3.93
CA GLY A 545 -32.27 21.90 4.97
C GLY A 545 -31.75 22.11 6.39
N VAL A 546 -32.59 22.66 7.28
CA VAL A 546 -32.34 22.72 8.72
C VAL A 546 -33.23 21.69 9.43
N PHE A 547 -32.61 20.71 10.09
CA PHE A 547 -33.29 19.57 10.68
C PHE A 547 -33.03 19.45 12.18
N ARG A 548 -34.11 19.16 12.92
CA ARG A 548 -34.08 18.76 14.31
C ARG A 548 -34.71 17.38 14.43
N VAL A 549 -33.90 16.37 14.68
CA VAL A 549 -34.31 14.95 14.69
C VAL A 549 -35.04 14.59 15.99
N ASP A 550 -34.95 15.43 17.02
CA ASP A 550 -35.73 15.31 18.25
C ASP A 550 -37.21 15.64 18.01
N PRO A 551 -38.13 14.66 18.16
CA PRO A 551 -39.55 14.92 18.02
C PRO A 551 -40.08 15.74 19.22
N PRO A 552 -41.27 16.36 19.11
CA PRO A 552 -41.92 17.02 20.24
C PRO A 552 -42.05 16.10 21.46
N SER A 553 -41.97 16.66 22.68
CA SER A 553 -42.00 15.90 23.95
C SER A 553 -43.07 14.81 23.95
N ASN A 554 -42.69 13.59 24.38
CA ASN A 554 -43.52 12.36 24.46
C ASN A 554 -43.76 11.58 23.15
N GLN A 555 -43.17 11.98 22.01
CA GLN A 555 -43.26 11.23 20.75
C GLN A 555 -42.11 10.20 20.60
N PRO A 556 -42.33 9.07 19.90
CA PRO A 556 -41.29 8.10 19.63
C PRO A 556 -40.25 8.65 18.64
N MET A 557 -38.98 8.35 18.94
CA MET A 557 -37.81 8.75 18.15
C MET A 557 -37.66 7.86 16.90
N PRO A 558 -37.28 8.41 15.73
CA PRO A 558 -36.92 7.59 14.57
C PRO A 558 -35.66 6.76 14.86
N SER A 559 -35.49 5.64 14.15
CA SER A 559 -34.25 4.86 14.29
C SER A 559 -33.04 5.49 13.63
N HIS A 560 -33.29 6.29 12.59
CA HIS A 560 -32.28 7.03 11.83
C HIS A 560 -32.91 8.33 11.32
N TRP A 561 -32.11 9.37 11.10
CA TRP A 561 -32.58 10.52 10.32
C TRP A 561 -32.78 10.14 8.86
N LEU A 562 -31.77 9.51 8.25
CA LEU A 562 -31.77 9.09 6.86
C LEU A 562 -31.22 7.66 6.70
N VAL A 563 -31.93 6.82 5.96
CA VAL A 563 -31.42 5.52 5.48
C VAL A 563 -31.50 5.48 3.96
N ALA A 564 -30.39 5.08 3.33
CA ALA A 564 -30.29 4.86 1.89
C ALA A 564 -29.99 3.38 1.60
N GLU A 565 -30.85 2.73 0.83
CA GLU A 565 -30.71 1.34 0.39
C GLU A 565 -30.50 1.32 -1.12
N ASN A 566 -29.29 0.96 -1.58
CA ASN A 566 -28.91 0.92 -3.01
C ASN A 566 -29.23 2.23 -3.80
N ALA A 567 -29.11 3.41 -3.17
CA ALA A 567 -29.44 4.71 -3.78
C ALA A 567 -28.24 5.67 -3.78
N ASP A 568 -28.22 6.59 -4.75
CA ASP A 568 -27.31 7.74 -4.76
C ASP A 568 -27.92 8.88 -3.95
N VAL A 569 -27.20 9.39 -2.95
CA VAL A 569 -27.68 10.42 -2.03
C VAL A 569 -26.66 11.53 -1.88
N ILE A 570 -27.12 12.78 -2.04
CA ILE A 570 -26.35 13.98 -1.73
C ILE A 570 -27.08 14.74 -0.61
N VAL A 571 -26.38 15.01 0.48
CA VAL A 571 -26.79 15.91 1.55
C VAL A 571 -25.89 17.14 1.46
N ARG A 572 -26.46 18.29 1.07
CA ARG A 572 -25.72 19.51 0.80
C ARG A 572 -26.26 20.70 1.57
N ASN A 573 -25.39 21.56 2.08
CA ASN A 573 -25.76 22.81 2.77
C ASN A 573 -26.75 22.58 3.92
N CYS A 574 -26.66 21.44 4.60
CA CYS A 574 -27.65 21.05 5.61
C CYS A 574 -27.13 21.33 7.03
N TYR A 575 -28.06 21.62 7.93
CA TYR A 575 -27.78 21.80 9.36
C TYR A 575 -28.65 20.82 10.16
N VAL A 576 -28.05 19.72 10.63
CA VAL A 576 -28.78 18.62 11.28
C VAL A 576 -28.35 18.48 12.72
N THR A 577 -29.32 18.59 13.63
CA THR A 577 -29.12 18.42 15.06
C THR A 577 -30.02 17.34 15.63
N ALA A 578 -29.48 16.57 16.56
CA ALA A 578 -30.16 15.51 17.28
C ALA A 578 -29.81 15.59 18.77
N PRO A 579 -30.41 14.75 19.64
CA PRO A 579 -30.13 14.80 21.09
C PRO A 579 -28.63 14.80 21.40
N ALA A 580 -28.21 15.68 22.31
CA ALA A 580 -26.80 15.85 22.67
C ALA A 580 -26.18 14.60 23.30
N THR A 581 -27.00 13.73 23.88
CA THR A 581 -26.62 12.42 24.43
C THR A 581 -27.16 11.29 23.56
N LYS A 582 -26.46 10.16 23.52
CA LYS A 582 -26.91 8.96 22.79
C LYS A 582 -28.32 8.57 23.23
N ASN A 583 -29.19 8.32 22.24
CA ASN A 583 -30.53 7.79 22.45
C ASN A 583 -30.57 6.35 21.96
N GLU A 584 -31.05 5.40 22.77
CA GLU A 584 -31.07 3.97 22.40
C GLU A 584 -31.94 3.67 21.18
N LYS A 585 -32.93 4.53 20.88
CA LYS A 585 -33.82 4.35 19.73
C LYS A 585 -33.22 4.91 18.45
N LEU A 586 -32.42 5.97 18.51
CA LEU A 586 -31.76 6.60 17.35
C LEU A 586 -30.35 6.03 17.19
N ASN A 587 -30.19 5.07 16.29
CA ASN A 587 -28.93 4.35 16.12
C ASN A 587 -27.84 5.26 15.52
N SER A 588 -28.17 5.94 14.42
CA SER A 588 -27.28 6.91 13.77
C SER A 588 -28.08 7.98 13.02
N LEU A 589 -27.44 9.08 12.61
CA LEU A 589 -28.11 10.05 11.75
C LEU A 589 -28.30 9.49 10.34
N ILE A 590 -27.22 9.07 9.68
CA ILE A 590 -27.24 8.60 8.29
C ILE A 590 -26.76 7.16 8.24
N ALA A 591 -27.49 6.28 7.56
CA ALA A 591 -27.00 4.94 7.26
C ALA A 591 -27.17 4.57 5.79
N THR A 592 -26.19 3.86 5.22
CA THR A 592 -26.31 3.23 3.90
C THR A 592 -26.27 1.71 4.05
N ARG A 593 -27.10 1.02 3.28
CA ARG A 593 -27.24 -0.43 3.37
C ARG A 593 -27.40 -1.04 1.99
N ARG A 594 -26.93 -2.28 1.84
CA ARG A 594 -27.25 -3.10 0.69
C ARG A 594 -28.52 -3.88 0.96
N LYS A 595 -29.44 -3.89 -0.01
CA LYS A 595 -30.66 -4.70 0.06
C LYS A 595 -30.77 -5.61 -1.16
N GLY A 596 -30.84 -6.92 -0.92
CA GLY A 596 -30.89 -7.94 -1.96
C GLY A 596 -29.54 -8.24 -2.64
N ASN A 597 -29.53 -9.21 -3.54
CA ASN A 597 -28.35 -9.61 -4.33
C ASN A 597 -28.17 -8.69 -5.53
N VAL A 598 -27.76 -7.44 -5.29
CA VAL A 598 -27.56 -6.46 -6.36
C VAL A 598 -26.11 -6.54 -6.85
N THR A 599 -25.85 -7.08 -8.04
CA THR A 599 -24.50 -7.11 -8.65
C THR A 599 -24.00 -5.75 -9.15
N ALA A 600 -24.80 -4.69 -9.01
CA ALA A 600 -24.48 -3.34 -9.47
C ALA A 600 -23.36 -2.69 -8.65
N GLU A 601 -22.71 -1.70 -9.26
CA GLU A 601 -21.69 -0.87 -8.63
C GLU A 601 -22.21 -0.17 -7.37
N ALA A 602 -21.32 0.02 -6.39
CA ALA A 602 -21.61 0.78 -5.18
C ALA A 602 -22.08 2.20 -5.53
N LYS A 603 -23.15 2.64 -4.87
CA LYS A 603 -23.74 3.98 -5.03
C LYS A 603 -22.93 5.05 -4.33
N THR A 604 -23.38 6.30 -4.36
CA THR A 604 -22.70 7.41 -3.69
C THR A 604 -23.50 7.90 -2.49
N LEU A 605 -22.82 8.15 -1.36
CA LEU A 605 -23.29 9.05 -0.32
C LEU A 605 -22.31 10.23 -0.25
N LEU A 606 -22.78 11.44 -0.62
CA LEU A 606 -22.02 12.68 -0.52
C LEU A 606 -22.62 13.56 0.58
N ILE A 607 -21.79 13.97 1.54
CA ILE A 607 -22.10 14.96 2.57
C ILE A 607 -21.22 16.17 2.28
N ASP A 608 -21.80 17.24 1.75
CA ASP A 608 -21.10 18.44 1.29
C ASP A 608 -21.61 19.66 2.05
N LYS A 609 -20.71 20.50 2.57
CA LYS A 609 -21.06 21.75 3.26
C LYS A 609 -22.15 21.55 4.32
N THR A 610 -22.01 20.52 5.15
CA THR A 610 -23.07 20.12 6.07
C THR A 610 -22.57 20.07 7.52
N TYR A 611 -23.40 20.53 8.44
CA TYR A 611 -23.18 20.41 9.88
C TYR A 611 -24.04 19.28 10.45
N LEU A 612 -23.41 18.26 11.04
CA LEU A 612 -24.08 17.12 11.67
C LEU A 612 -23.70 17.01 13.15
N GLN A 613 -24.69 17.03 14.03
CA GLN A 613 -24.49 16.93 15.48
C GLN A 613 -25.41 15.87 16.10
N TYR A 614 -24.83 14.90 16.81
CA TYR A 614 -25.58 13.90 17.57
C TYR A 614 -24.76 13.33 18.74
N GLY A 615 -25.39 12.97 19.86
CA GLY A 615 -24.73 12.24 20.95
C GLY A 615 -24.42 10.77 20.66
N GLY A 616 -24.97 10.18 19.59
CA GLY A 616 -24.64 8.82 19.12
C GLY A 616 -23.86 8.86 17.81
N ASP A 617 -23.95 7.80 17.01
CA ASP A 617 -23.15 7.67 15.79
C ASP A 617 -23.66 8.56 14.64
N ILE A 618 -22.78 9.26 13.91
CA ILE A 618 -23.24 10.17 12.84
C ILE A 618 -23.55 9.40 11.56
N THR A 619 -22.58 8.68 11.01
CA THR A 619 -22.77 7.88 9.80
C THR A 619 -22.44 6.40 10.03
N ALA A 620 -23.26 5.52 9.44
CA ALA A 620 -23.03 4.08 9.39
C ALA A 620 -23.15 3.59 7.95
N VAL A 621 -22.01 3.40 7.29
CA VAL A 621 -21.93 3.15 5.85
C VAL A 621 -21.51 1.71 5.60
N ASP A 622 -22.29 1.00 4.79
CA ASP A 622 -21.82 -0.21 4.14
C ASP A 622 -21.11 0.18 2.83
N LEU A 623 -19.79 0.05 2.81
CA LEU A 623 -18.92 0.45 1.70
C LEU A 623 -19.15 -0.39 0.43
N ARG A 624 -19.83 -1.53 0.55
CA ARG A 624 -20.28 -2.30 -0.61
C ARG A 624 -21.56 -1.73 -1.23
N ALA A 625 -22.39 -1.09 -0.41
CA ALA A 625 -23.61 -0.43 -0.84
C ALA A 625 -23.35 0.97 -1.39
N SER A 626 -22.47 1.72 -0.72
CA SER A 626 -22.18 3.10 -1.07
C SER A 626 -20.73 3.50 -0.80
N ARG A 627 -20.14 4.23 -1.74
CA ARG A 627 -18.92 5.01 -1.56
C ARG A 627 -19.25 6.27 -0.76
N LEU A 628 -18.45 6.57 0.25
CA LEU A 628 -18.65 7.71 1.14
C LEU A 628 -17.79 8.90 0.72
N PHE A 629 -18.39 10.08 0.63
CA PHE A 629 -17.70 11.35 0.44
C PHE A 629 -18.16 12.33 1.51
N ILE A 630 -17.22 12.93 2.24
CA ILE A 630 -17.48 14.00 3.19
C ILE A 630 -16.58 15.17 2.82
N GLU A 631 -17.19 16.29 2.45
CA GLU A 631 -16.49 17.45 1.90
C GLU A 631 -16.96 18.73 2.61
N ASN A 632 -16.00 19.58 3.02
CA ASN A 632 -16.26 20.88 3.63
C ASN A 632 -17.31 20.87 4.76
N SER A 633 -17.29 19.83 5.60
CA SER A 633 -18.37 19.55 6.56
C SER A 633 -17.84 19.45 7.99
N VAL A 634 -18.72 19.73 8.96
CA VAL A 634 -18.42 19.64 10.39
C VAL A 634 -19.28 18.54 11.00
N LEU A 635 -18.64 17.49 11.51
CA LEU A 635 -19.34 16.37 12.15
C LEU A 635 -18.94 16.30 13.62
N VAL A 636 -19.95 16.21 14.49
CA VAL A 636 -19.78 16.21 15.94
C VAL A 636 -20.54 15.06 16.60
N SER A 637 -19.82 14.21 17.32
CA SER A 637 -20.36 13.03 18.00
C SER A 637 -19.87 12.88 19.45
N GLN A 638 -20.71 12.31 20.32
CA GLN A 638 -20.24 11.75 21.60
C GLN A 638 -19.93 10.24 21.51
N ASN A 639 -20.19 9.61 20.36
CA ASN A 639 -19.83 8.22 20.02
C ASN A 639 -18.86 8.22 18.83
N HIS A 640 -19.16 7.53 17.71
CA HIS A 640 -18.36 7.55 16.49
C HIS A 640 -18.89 8.50 15.40
N LEU A 641 -18.02 9.10 14.59
CA LEU A 641 -18.46 9.92 13.45
C LEU A 641 -18.77 9.07 12.23
N VAL A 642 -17.87 8.15 11.91
CA VAL A 642 -17.99 7.31 10.72
C VAL A 642 -17.77 5.86 11.09
N MET A 643 -18.83 5.05 10.95
CA MET A 643 -18.74 3.60 11.03
C MET A 643 -18.70 3.01 9.62
N LEU A 644 -17.56 2.43 9.26
CA LEU A 644 -17.30 1.83 7.95
C LEU A 644 -17.41 0.32 8.05
N ASN A 645 -18.46 -0.23 7.45
CA ASN A 645 -18.68 -1.67 7.33
C ASN A 645 -18.38 -2.11 5.90
N TYR A 646 -17.87 -3.33 5.74
CA TYR A 646 -17.77 -3.96 4.42
C TYR A 646 -18.48 -5.31 4.45
N SER A 647 -19.67 -5.39 3.85
CA SER A 647 -20.50 -6.61 3.81
C SER A 647 -20.15 -7.60 2.69
N GLY A 648 -19.17 -7.26 1.83
CA GLY A 648 -18.75 -8.09 0.70
C GLY A 648 -17.92 -9.31 1.10
N THR A 649 -17.80 -10.28 0.20
CA THR A 649 -16.88 -11.41 0.36
C THR A 649 -15.53 -11.11 -0.29
N VAL A 650 -14.49 -11.87 0.04
CA VAL A 650 -13.13 -11.72 -0.53
C VAL A 650 -13.12 -11.90 -2.07
N GLN A 651 -14.16 -12.53 -2.64
CA GLN A 651 -14.32 -12.74 -4.08
C GLN A 651 -14.91 -11.53 -4.83
N ASP A 652 -15.41 -10.52 -4.13
CA ASP A 652 -15.91 -9.30 -4.75
C ASP A 652 -14.76 -8.43 -5.28
N ASN A 653 -14.67 -8.26 -6.61
CA ASN A 653 -13.64 -7.44 -7.27
C ASN A 653 -13.81 -5.91 -7.11
N GLN A 654 -14.72 -5.44 -6.26
CA GLN A 654 -15.00 -4.02 -6.10
C GLN A 654 -14.63 -3.54 -4.69
N PRO A 655 -13.50 -2.82 -4.54
CA PRO A 655 -13.10 -2.30 -3.24
C PRO A 655 -14.09 -1.24 -2.75
N GLY A 656 -14.32 -1.25 -1.44
CA GLY A 656 -15.00 -0.16 -0.74
C GLY A 656 -14.16 1.12 -0.80
N PHE A 657 -14.81 2.28 -0.82
CA PHE A 657 -14.11 3.55 -0.91
C PHE A 657 -14.72 4.62 -0.02
N PHE A 658 -13.87 5.38 0.68
CA PHE A 658 -14.27 6.61 1.35
C PHE A 658 -13.28 7.75 1.09
N ASN A 659 -13.80 8.97 1.01
CA ASN A 659 -13.02 10.20 0.88
C ASN A 659 -13.51 11.23 1.90
N LEU A 660 -12.59 11.76 2.69
CA LEU A 660 -12.79 12.84 3.63
C LEU A 660 -11.92 14.01 3.18
N SER A 661 -12.51 15.16 2.90
CA SER A 661 -11.75 16.33 2.44
C SER A 661 -12.23 17.61 3.10
N GLN A 662 -11.29 18.49 3.46
CA GLN A 662 -11.57 19.84 3.95
C GLN A 662 -12.61 19.85 5.08
N SER A 663 -12.60 18.85 5.97
CA SER A 663 -13.67 18.64 6.96
C SER A 663 -13.15 18.66 8.38
N THR A 664 -14.01 19.05 9.33
CA THR A 664 -13.66 19.12 10.76
C THR A 664 -14.44 18.07 11.55
N PHE A 665 -13.71 17.28 12.34
CA PHE A 665 -14.21 16.11 13.04
C PHE A 665 -13.98 16.24 14.55
N SER A 666 -15.05 16.14 15.33
CA SER A 666 -14.99 16.10 16.80
C SER A 666 -15.82 14.92 17.32
N SER A 667 -15.14 13.94 17.89
CA SER A 667 -15.78 12.77 18.49
C SER A 667 -15.29 12.56 19.92
N ARG A 668 -16.00 11.74 20.70
CA ARG A 668 -15.53 11.31 22.02
C ARG A 668 -15.07 9.86 22.07
N GLN A 669 -15.74 8.96 21.34
CA GLN A 669 -15.35 7.55 21.33
C GLN A 669 -14.35 7.27 20.21
N GLY A 670 -14.67 7.63 18.96
CA GLY A 670 -13.67 7.61 17.91
C GLY A 670 -14.10 8.23 16.59
N ASN A 671 -13.16 8.78 15.81
CA ASN A 671 -13.53 9.46 14.56
C ASN A 671 -13.97 8.46 13.50
N ILE A 672 -13.18 7.40 13.28
CA ILE A 672 -13.47 6.38 12.26
C ILE A 672 -13.39 4.99 12.90
N HIS A 673 -14.48 4.23 12.77
CA HIS A 673 -14.56 2.84 13.22
C HIS A 673 -14.63 1.88 12.02
N PHE A 674 -13.75 0.88 11.99
CA PHE A 674 -13.67 -0.11 10.92
C PHE A 674 -14.25 -1.47 11.33
N ASN A 675 -15.13 -1.99 10.47
CA ASN A 675 -15.63 -3.35 10.51
C ASN A 675 -15.52 -3.99 9.13
N VAL A 676 -14.29 -4.40 8.78
CA VAL A 676 -13.90 -4.93 7.47
C VAL A 676 -13.34 -6.34 7.66
N PRO A 677 -13.79 -7.34 6.88
CA PRO A 677 -13.32 -8.73 7.01
C PRO A 677 -11.85 -8.86 6.58
N ALA A 678 -11.22 -9.98 6.94
CA ALA A 678 -9.84 -10.25 6.57
C ALA A 678 -9.76 -10.56 5.06
N THR A 679 -8.69 -10.12 4.41
CA THR A 679 -8.31 -10.56 3.07
C THR A 679 -7.43 -11.79 3.14
N ASP A 680 -7.47 -12.63 2.10
CA ASP A 680 -6.40 -13.61 1.87
C ASP A 680 -5.07 -12.86 1.73
N ALA A 681 -3.98 -13.45 2.24
CA ALA A 681 -2.66 -12.82 2.35
C ALA A 681 -2.07 -12.31 1.00
N HIS A 682 -2.68 -12.68 -0.12
CA HIS A 682 -2.24 -12.35 -1.48
C HIS A 682 -3.12 -11.34 -2.22
N ARG A 683 -4.12 -10.73 -1.57
CA ARG A 683 -5.03 -9.78 -2.22
C ARG A 683 -4.89 -8.36 -1.69
N ARG A 684 -5.17 -7.40 -2.58
CA ARG A 684 -5.29 -5.97 -2.29
C ARG A 684 -6.26 -5.73 -1.11
N PRO A 685 -6.00 -4.73 -0.25
CA PRO A 685 -6.96 -4.30 0.77
C PRO A 685 -8.38 -4.11 0.21
N LEU A 686 -9.42 -4.51 0.97
CA LEU A 686 -10.83 -4.44 0.53
C LEU A 686 -11.37 -3.02 0.51
N VAL A 687 -10.73 -2.10 1.22
CA VAL A 687 -11.18 -0.73 1.36
C VAL A 687 -10.02 0.20 1.08
N SER A 688 -10.26 1.24 0.30
CA SER A 688 -9.34 2.37 0.12
C SER A 688 -9.95 3.63 0.73
N GLY A 689 -9.13 4.40 1.43
CA GLY A 689 -9.51 5.62 2.13
C GLY A 689 -8.59 6.77 1.74
N ARG A 690 -9.17 7.93 1.43
CA ARG A 690 -8.41 9.18 1.27
C ARG A 690 -8.88 10.22 2.28
N VAL A 691 -7.94 10.85 2.97
CA VAL A 691 -8.23 11.85 4.01
C VAL A 691 -7.31 13.04 3.79
N ASN A 692 -7.85 14.15 3.26
CA ASN A 692 -7.04 15.28 2.85
C ASN A 692 -7.51 16.58 3.52
N GLU A 693 -6.57 17.38 3.98
CA GLU A 693 -6.82 18.72 4.53
C GLU A 693 -7.93 18.74 5.59
N CYS A 694 -8.02 17.69 6.40
CA CYS A 694 -9.01 17.55 7.46
C CYS A 694 -8.45 17.96 8.82
N VAL A 695 -9.33 18.42 9.70
CA VAL A 695 -9.00 18.73 11.10
C VAL A 695 -9.70 17.74 12.02
N PHE A 696 -8.92 16.99 12.78
CA PHE A 696 -9.40 16.18 13.88
C PHE A 696 -9.15 16.95 15.17
N THR A 697 -10.23 17.26 15.89
CA THR A 697 -10.18 18.11 17.08
C THR A 697 -10.69 17.41 18.33
N LYS A 698 -10.56 18.11 19.46
CA LYS A 698 -10.91 17.62 20.79
C LYS A 698 -12.40 17.30 20.91
N PRO A 699 -12.78 16.34 21.77
CA PRO A 699 -14.17 16.04 22.05
C PRO A 699 -14.89 17.25 22.65
N VAL A 700 -16.12 17.49 22.21
CA VAL A 700 -17.01 18.50 22.81
C VAL A 700 -17.44 18.06 24.21
N SER A 701 -17.41 18.95 25.19
CA SER A 701 -17.86 18.65 26.55
C SER A 701 -19.39 18.71 26.68
N LEU A 702 -19.96 17.77 27.45
CA LEU A 702 -21.39 17.77 27.79
C LEU A 702 -21.74 18.78 28.90
N GLU A 703 -20.84 18.96 29.88
CA GLU A 703 -21.06 19.76 31.10
C GLU A 703 -19.89 20.69 31.46
N GLY A 704 -18.91 20.89 30.57
CA GLY A 704 -17.74 21.74 30.81
C GLY A 704 -16.65 21.10 31.68
N LYS A 705 -16.70 19.78 31.93
CA LYS A 705 -15.63 19.00 32.57
C LYS A 705 -14.96 18.08 31.56
N ASP A 706 -13.65 17.86 31.74
CA ASP A 706 -12.76 17.20 30.78
C ASP A 706 -13.23 15.79 30.38
N SER A 707 -12.98 15.46 29.11
CA SER A 707 -13.32 14.20 28.48
C SER A 707 -12.02 13.42 28.18
N PRO A 708 -12.02 12.08 28.30
CA PRO A 708 -10.88 11.25 27.93
C PRO A 708 -10.43 11.48 26.49
N ASN A 709 -9.14 11.19 26.23
CA ASN A 709 -8.53 11.24 24.90
C ASN A 709 -9.37 10.47 23.87
N THR A 710 -9.68 11.12 22.76
CA THR A 710 -10.53 10.54 21.70
C THR A 710 -9.73 9.64 20.78
N GLN A 711 -10.22 8.44 20.44
CA GLN A 711 -9.51 7.59 19.49
C GLN A 711 -9.62 8.15 18.07
N LEU A 712 -8.51 8.30 17.35
CA LEU A 712 -8.59 8.65 15.93
C LEU A 712 -9.25 7.50 15.15
N LEU A 713 -8.75 6.29 15.37
CA LEU A 713 -9.22 5.07 14.73
C LEU A 713 -9.64 4.04 15.78
N SER A 714 -10.70 3.30 15.48
CA SER A 714 -11.08 2.08 16.20
C SER A 714 -11.48 0.98 15.21
N ALA A 715 -11.46 -0.28 15.63
CA ALA A 715 -11.84 -1.41 14.77
C ALA A 715 -12.46 -2.55 15.58
N SER A 716 -13.25 -3.41 14.92
CA SER A 716 -13.79 -4.65 15.50
C SER A 716 -12.74 -5.77 15.64
N PHE A 717 -11.49 -5.49 15.28
CA PHE A 717 -10.34 -6.39 15.29
C PHE A 717 -9.07 -5.62 15.75
N PRO A 718 -7.93 -6.29 16.02
CA PRO A 718 -6.71 -5.61 16.46
C PRO A 718 -6.23 -4.55 15.47
N LEU A 719 -5.92 -3.33 15.95
CA LEU A 719 -5.51 -2.20 15.10
C LEU A 719 -4.29 -2.50 14.23
N SER A 720 -3.39 -3.38 14.68
CA SER A 720 -2.21 -3.84 13.91
C SER A 720 -2.57 -4.53 12.58
N GLU A 721 -3.82 -4.95 12.38
CA GLU A 721 -4.28 -5.56 11.14
C GLU A 721 -4.89 -4.56 10.16
N LEU A 722 -5.12 -3.30 10.56
CA LEU A 722 -5.71 -2.29 9.67
C LEU A 722 -4.94 -2.11 8.36
N PRO A 723 -3.60 -2.00 8.34
CA PRO A 723 -2.86 -1.82 7.09
C PRO A 723 -2.96 -3.01 6.13
N LYS A 724 -3.38 -4.19 6.62
CA LYS A 724 -3.61 -5.38 5.78
C LYS A 724 -5.00 -5.36 5.13
N ARG A 725 -5.94 -4.59 5.68
CA ARG A 725 -7.36 -4.59 5.31
C ARG A 725 -7.79 -3.29 4.64
N ILE A 726 -7.12 -2.19 4.98
CA ILE A 726 -7.41 -0.84 4.54
C ILE A 726 -6.17 -0.26 3.86
N TRP A 727 -6.37 0.28 2.67
CA TRP A 727 -5.40 1.14 2.02
C TRP A 727 -5.69 2.59 2.40
N TRP A 728 -4.86 3.18 3.26
CA TRP A 728 -5.03 4.54 3.75
C TRP A 728 -4.13 5.50 2.99
N TRP A 729 -4.66 6.68 2.64
CA TRP A 729 -3.90 7.79 2.10
C TRP A 729 -4.32 9.08 2.81
N GLU A 730 -3.34 9.89 3.19
CA GLU A 730 -3.58 11.23 3.69
C GLU A 730 -2.55 12.25 3.23
N ASP A 731 -3.02 13.50 3.09
CA ASP A 731 -2.19 14.68 2.92
C ASP A 731 -2.72 15.85 3.75
N ARG A 732 -1.82 16.57 4.44
CA ARG A 732 -2.08 17.84 5.14
C ARG A 732 -3.21 17.80 6.17
N ASN A 733 -3.35 16.70 6.90
CA ASN A 733 -4.30 16.63 8.00
C ASN A 733 -3.75 17.22 9.30
N GLY A 734 -4.60 17.85 10.09
CA GLY A 734 -4.27 18.40 11.41
C GLY A 734 -4.90 17.61 12.55
N TYR A 735 -4.12 17.39 13.61
CA TYR A 735 -4.55 16.64 14.79
C TYR A 735 -4.28 17.46 16.07
N THR A 736 -5.31 17.68 16.88
CA THR A 736 -5.12 18.29 18.21
C THR A 736 -4.43 17.34 19.17
N THR A 737 -3.83 17.90 20.23
CA THR A 737 -3.17 17.12 21.29
C THR A 737 -4.12 16.27 22.13
N ASP A 738 -5.42 16.55 22.08
CA ASP A 738 -6.46 15.88 22.89
C ASP A 738 -6.98 14.58 22.24
N ILE A 739 -6.56 14.30 21.01
CA ILE A 739 -6.75 12.99 20.39
C ILE A 739 -5.78 12.02 21.05
N GLN A 740 -6.20 10.77 21.26
CA GLN A 740 -5.37 9.71 21.81
C GLN A 740 -4.06 9.67 21.05
N GLN A 741 -3.03 10.19 21.71
CA GLN A 741 -1.70 10.32 21.16
C GLN A 741 -1.00 8.98 21.11
N GLU A 742 -1.64 7.86 21.40
CA GLU A 742 -0.99 6.55 21.37
C GLU A 742 -1.74 5.58 20.47
N LEU A 743 -1.01 5.04 19.50
CA LEU A 743 -1.44 3.91 18.69
C LEU A 743 -0.52 2.74 19.00
N MET A 744 -1.10 1.60 19.42
CA MET A 744 -0.32 0.43 19.85
C MET A 744 0.75 0.76 20.92
N ASN A 745 0.38 1.59 21.91
CA ASN A 745 1.25 2.06 23.00
C ASN A 745 2.48 2.88 22.56
N LYS A 746 2.45 3.49 21.36
CA LYS A 746 3.48 4.43 20.91
C LYS A 746 2.87 5.78 20.51
N PRO A 747 3.59 6.90 20.71
CA PRO A 747 3.13 8.22 20.31
C PRO A 747 2.72 8.28 18.82
N LEU A 748 1.54 8.82 18.52
CA LEU A 748 0.95 8.93 17.20
C LEU A 748 1.91 9.65 16.23
N PRO A 749 2.54 10.80 16.58
CA PRO A 749 3.49 11.45 15.68
C PRO A 749 4.73 10.60 15.34
N GLN A 750 5.07 9.62 16.17
CA GLN A 750 6.22 8.74 15.95
C GLN A 750 5.85 7.51 15.11
N ILE A 751 4.64 6.97 15.30
CA ILE A 751 4.22 5.72 14.68
C ILE A 751 3.28 5.90 13.47
N TRP A 752 2.61 7.04 13.31
CA TRP A 752 1.53 7.18 12.31
C TRP A 752 1.99 6.89 10.88
N SER A 753 3.06 7.55 10.43
CA SER A 753 3.67 7.27 9.13
C SER A 753 4.30 5.88 9.05
N GLU A 754 4.75 5.28 10.16
CA GLU A 754 5.23 3.88 10.16
C GLU A 754 4.05 2.89 10.06
N PHE A 755 2.90 3.23 10.63
CA PHE A 755 1.72 2.40 10.73
C PHE A 755 0.91 2.33 9.44
N TRP A 756 0.93 3.40 8.64
CA TRP A 756 0.26 3.43 7.34
C TRP A 756 1.21 3.42 6.15
N GLY A 757 2.50 3.69 6.37
CA GLY A 757 3.51 3.85 5.34
C GLY A 757 3.90 5.31 5.18
N ARG A 758 5.21 5.59 5.07
CA ARG A 758 5.70 6.98 5.03
C ARG A 758 5.24 7.69 3.75
N GLY A 759 4.94 6.91 2.71
CA GLY A 759 4.35 7.36 1.47
C GLY A 759 2.83 7.57 1.47
N HIS A 760 2.14 7.04 2.48
CA HIS A 760 0.68 7.13 2.59
C HIS A 760 0.25 8.25 3.53
N VAL A 761 1.20 8.81 4.27
CA VAL A 761 0.99 9.83 5.29
C VAL A 761 1.85 11.03 4.93
N GLU A 762 1.27 11.98 4.19
CA GLU A 762 1.96 13.18 3.74
C GLU A 762 1.61 14.39 4.62
N ASN A 763 2.66 15.12 5.04
CA ASN A 763 2.53 16.39 5.76
C ASN A 763 1.56 16.39 6.97
N PRO A 764 1.57 15.38 7.86
CA PRO A 764 0.67 15.39 9.01
C PRO A 764 1.07 16.51 9.99
N LEU A 765 0.10 17.30 10.41
CA LEU A 765 0.31 18.41 11.33
C LEU A 765 -0.05 17.99 12.76
N PHE A 766 0.99 17.72 13.55
CA PHE A 766 0.90 17.41 14.97
C PHE A 766 1.44 18.56 15.84
N GLY A 767 1.11 18.51 17.13
CA GLY A 767 1.70 19.37 18.15
C GLY A 767 0.74 20.44 18.69
N PRO A 768 1.12 21.10 19.79
CA PRO A 768 0.23 22.01 20.53
C PRO A 768 -0.16 23.27 19.75
N GLU A 769 0.69 23.76 18.85
CA GLU A 769 0.43 24.92 17.98
C GLU A 769 -0.06 24.51 16.58
N GLY A 770 -0.21 23.21 16.33
CA GLY A 770 -0.63 22.67 15.04
C GLY A 770 -2.08 23.05 14.76
N VAL A 771 -2.99 22.47 15.53
CA VAL A 771 -4.43 22.76 15.47
C VAL A 771 -4.86 23.40 16.78
N MET A 772 -5.32 24.64 16.71
CA MET A 772 -5.94 25.35 17.83
C MET A 772 -7.26 25.95 17.38
N LEU A 773 -8.27 25.90 18.23
CA LEU A 773 -9.57 26.52 17.98
C LEU A 773 -9.61 27.90 18.65
N GLU A 774 -10.33 28.86 18.05
CA GLU A 774 -10.52 30.18 18.65
C GLU A 774 -11.21 30.09 20.02
N SER A 775 -12.16 29.16 20.16
CA SER A 775 -12.81 28.89 21.44
C SER A 775 -12.12 27.76 22.20
N ASN A 776 -11.64 28.08 23.40
CA ASN A 776 -11.05 27.10 24.31
C ASN A 776 -12.10 26.18 24.97
N SER A 777 -13.36 26.59 25.04
CA SER A 777 -14.44 25.80 25.63
C SER A 777 -15.51 25.51 24.60
N ILE A 778 -15.73 24.23 24.32
CA ILE A 778 -16.75 23.78 23.39
C ILE A 778 -17.76 22.95 24.17
N VAL A 779 -18.98 23.48 24.31
CA VAL A 779 -20.06 22.85 25.06
C VAL A 779 -21.17 22.44 24.09
N MET A 780 -21.60 21.18 24.17
CA MET A 780 -22.53 20.56 23.22
C MET A 780 -23.87 21.30 23.09
N LYS A 781 -24.34 21.93 24.17
CA LYS A 781 -25.65 22.63 24.22
C LYS A 781 -25.68 23.94 23.43
N SER A 782 -24.54 24.62 23.28
CA SER A 782 -24.41 25.90 22.58
C SER A 782 -23.62 25.76 21.29
N LEU A 783 -23.49 24.54 20.79
CA LEU A 783 -22.59 24.22 19.70
C LEU A 783 -23.11 24.76 18.36
N ARG A 784 -22.20 25.38 17.62
CA ARG A 784 -22.42 25.85 16.25
C ARG A 784 -21.18 25.53 15.41
N PRO A 785 -21.28 25.51 14.07
CA PRO A 785 -20.12 25.44 13.18
C PRO A 785 -18.98 26.39 13.57
N SER A 786 -19.25 27.68 13.81
CA SER A 786 -18.25 28.68 14.26
C SER A 786 -17.50 28.31 15.53
N SER A 787 -18.01 27.40 16.37
CA SER A 787 -17.29 26.91 17.55
C SER A 787 -16.02 26.11 17.19
N PHE A 788 -15.89 25.70 15.92
CA PHE A 788 -14.76 24.96 15.38
C PHE A 788 -13.83 25.82 14.51
N THR A 789 -14.00 27.14 14.54
CA THR A 789 -13.10 28.06 13.83
C THR A 789 -11.69 27.92 14.37
N LEU A 790 -10.73 27.76 13.45
CA LEU A 790 -9.30 27.68 13.77
C LEU A 790 -8.79 29.05 14.25
N PHE A 791 -7.93 29.04 15.26
CA PHE A 791 -7.23 30.23 15.69
C PHE A 791 -6.32 30.74 14.56
N ARG A 792 -6.39 32.03 14.25
CA ARG A 792 -5.71 32.62 13.08
C ARG A 792 -4.20 32.46 13.08
N GLU A 793 -3.57 32.31 14.25
CA GLU A 793 -2.11 32.16 14.35
C GLU A 793 -1.66 30.70 14.43
N CYS A 794 -2.59 29.73 14.48
CA CYS A 794 -2.20 28.32 14.48
C CYS A 794 -1.77 27.88 13.08
N LYS A 795 -0.90 26.87 13.00
CA LYS A 795 -0.35 26.41 11.71
C LYS A 795 -1.42 25.89 10.76
N ALA A 796 -2.46 25.24 11.29
CA ALA A 796 -3.57 24.71 10.49
C ALA A 796 -4.33 25.79 9.70
N SER A 797 -4.26 27.06 10.10
CA SER A 797 -4.91 28.17 9.40
C SER A 797 -4.30 28.46 8.02
N SER A 798 -3.10 27.94 7.73
CA SER A 798 -2.39 28.13 6.46
C SER A 798 -1.66 26.87 5.97
N TRP A 799 -2.11 25.68 6.40
CA TRP A 799 -1.42 24.41 6.14
C TRP A 799 -1.80 23.73 4.82
N GLY A 800 -2.89 24.17 4.19
CA GLY A 800 -3.41 23.62 2.94
C GLY A 800 -2.42 23.75 1.78
N ALA A 801 -2.68 23.02 0.69
CA ALA A 801 -1.78 22.97 -0.46
C ALA A 801 -1.49 24.36 -1.05
N ASP A 802 -2.51 25.23 -1.07
CA ASP A 802 -2.45 26.59 -1.58
C ASP A 802 -2.11 27.65 -0.49
N GLY A 803 -1.71 27.20 0.71
CA GLY A 803 -1.52 28.08 1.87
C GLY A 803 -2.82 28.50 2.56
N GLU A 804 -3.94 27.90 2.18
CA GLU A 804 -5.25 28.09 2.80
C GLU A 804 -5.39 27.28 4.11
N ARG A 805 -6.46 27.53 4.86
CA ARG A 805 -6.78 26.73 6.04
C ARG A 805 -7.18 25.29 5.68
N ILE A 806 -6.84 24.36 6.56
CA ILE A 806 -7.37 22.99 6.53
C ILE A 806 -8.63 22.88 7.41
N GLY A 807 -9.45 21.86 7.19
CA GLY A 807 -10.73 21.68 7.85
C GLY A 807 -11.87 22.49 7.22
N ALA A 808 -13.07 22.38 7.78
CA ALA A 808 -14.26 22.97 7.19
C ALA A 808 -14.32 24.50 7.30
N ASP A 809 -14.94 25.13 6.31
CA ASP A 809 -15.33 26.54 6.31
C ASP A 809 -16.50 26.79 7.27
N CYS A 810 -16.17 26.92 8.56
CA CYS A 810 -17.15 27.04 9.64
C CYS A 810 -18.08 28.26 9.50
N GLU A 811 -17.59 29.37 8.93
CA GLU A 811 -18.37 30.59 8.72
C GLU A 811 -19.47 30.39 7.68
N LYS A 812 -19.20 29.65 6.59
CA LYS A 812 -20.20 29.36 5.55
C LYS A 812 -21.25 28.35 5.97
N LEU A 813 -20.99 27.59 7.03
CA LEU A 813 -21.90 26.55 7.54
C LEU A 813 -22.88 27.08 8.60
N ASP A 814 -22.60 28.24 9.18
CA ASP A 814 -23.42 28.78 10.25
C ASP A 814 -24.78 29.29 9.72
N LEU A 815 -25.80 29.18 10.56
CA LEU A 815 -27.11 29.73 10.23
C LEU A 815 -27.06 31.26 10.35
N PRO A 816 -27.71 32.01 9.44
CA PRO A 816 -27.77 33.46 9.53
C PRO A 816 -28.31 33.89 10.91
N GLU A 817 -27.62 34.83 11.57
CA GLU A 817 -28.12 35.39 12.82
C GLU A 817 -29.44 36.12 12.56
N TYR A 818 -30.45 35.79 13.35
CA TYR A 818 -31.73 36.48 13.31
C TYR A 818 -31.57 37.81 14.05
N GLU A 819 -31.52 38.91 13.30
CA GLU A 819 -31.81 40.23 13.85
C GLU A 819 -33.29 40.23 14.26
N ALA A 820 -33.56 39.89 15.52
CA ALA A 820 -34.85 40.22 16.10
C ALA A 820 -34.94 41.75 16.08
N ASP A 821 -35.89 42.30 15.31
CA ASP A 821 -36.36 43.67 15.53
C ASP A 821 -36.53 43.84 17.04
N GLY A 822 -35.85 44.84 17.61
CA GLY A 822 -35.58 44.97 19.04
C GLY A 822 -36.83 44.84 19.92
N PRO A 823 -36.67 44.70 21.25
CA PRO A 823 -37.76 44.40 22.17
C PRO A 823 -38.81 45.52 22.18
N GLY A 824 -39.78 45.44 21.27
CA GLY A 824 -41.01 46.21 21.28
C GLY A 824 -41.91 45.62 22.35
N ASN A 825 -41.82 46.20 23.55
CA ASN A 825 -42.76 46.11 24.67
C ASN A 825 -44.03 45.30 24.37
N THR A 826 -44.07 44.05 24.82
CA THR A 826 -45.34 43.43 25.22
C THR A 826 -45.84 44.18 26.45
N PRO A 827 -47.00 44.87 26.40
CA PRO A 827 -47.53 45.54 27.58
C PRO A 827 -48.03 44.46 28.55
N ASN A 828 -47.25 44.24 29.60
CA ASN A 828 -47.59 43.31 30.67
C ASN A 828 -48.71 43.94 31.53
N LYS A 829 -49.98 43.64 31.20
CA LYS A 829 -51.12 43.87 32.11
C LYS A 829 -51.03 42.83 33.23
N ASN A 830 -50.29 43.19 34.28
CA ASN A 830 -50.42 42.75 35.67
C ASN A 830 -49.02 42.74 36.29
N ASN A 831 -48.65 43.84 36.95
CA ASN A 831 -48.07 43.76 38.29
C ASN A 831 -47.93 45.17 38.87
N SER A 832 -48.63 45.38 39.97
CA SER A 832 -48.52 46.53 40.84
C SER A 832 -47.21 46.52 41.61
N VAL A 833 -46.69 47.72 41.75
CA VAL A 833 -45.45 48.16 42.38
C VAL A 833 -45.22 47.59 43.80
N LYS A 834 -43.97 47.20 44.10
CA LYS A 834 -43.26 47.54 45.35
C LYS A 834 -41.75 47.74 45.08
N PRO A 835 -41.13 48.84 45.57
CA PRO A 835 -39.71 49.13 45.36
C PRO A 835 -38.86 48.52 46.49
N GLY A 836 -37.74 47.89 46.14
CA GLY A 836 -36.84 47.27 47.12
C GLY A 836 -35.42 47.05 46.57
N GLN A 837 -34.57 48.06 46.82
CA GLN A 837 -33.12 48.05 47.08
C GLN A 837 -32.16 47.19 46.23
N ASN A 838 -31.26 47.93 45.58
CA ASN A 838 -29.91 47.54 45.12
C ASN A 838 -29.22 46.48 45.98
N GLN A 839 -28.58 45.51 45.33
CA GLN A 839 -27.22 45.07 45.69
C GLN A 839 -26.54 44.40 44.48
N VAL A 840 -25.49 45.04 43.99
CA VAL A 840 -24.38 44.41 43.26
C VAL A 840 -23.47 43.78 44.33
N PRO A 841 -22.92 42.58 44.11
CA PRO A 841 -21.48 42.56 43.85
C PRO A 841 -21.04 41.56 42.77
N LYS A 842 -19.97 41.98 42.09
CA LYS A 842 -19.00 41.20 41.31
C LYS A 842 -18.54 39.94 42.04
N LEU A 843 -18.52 38.80 41.36
CA LEU A 843 -17.32 38.17 40.76
C LEU A 843 -17.76 37.07 39.79
#